data_AF-A0A6S6Z596-F1
#
_entry.id   AF-A0A6S6Z596-F1
#
_cell.length_a   1.000
_cell.length_b   1.000
_cell.length_c   1.000
_cell.angle_alpha   90.00
_cell.angle_beta   90.00
_cell.angle_gamma   90.00
#
_symmetry.space_group_name_H-M   'P 1'
#
loop_
_entity.id
_entity.type
_entity.pdbx_description
1 polymer ?
#
loop_
_entity_poly.entity_id
_entity_poly.type
_entity_poly.pdbx_seq_one_letter_code
_entity_poly.pdbx_strand_id
1 'polypeptide(L)'
;MCGIVGIWGPLGDKAQVLAESCRRIRHRGPDSNGFWEDTGAELALAHVRLAIQDLTEAGHQPMVSACGRYVMVFNGEVYNHLDMRQQLEQSGLAPAWRGHSDTETLLAGFTALGIEATLQASVGMFAIALWDRASRKLMLARDRMGEKPLYYGYSGAELVFASELKGLMPIPGFGRDLNRNALASFMRHNYIPAPQSIYEGIAKLPPGTWIEFTADDTRSRRMPEPRVYWSAREAADAAAQSRLSFGSDAEATDALEGVLSKAVGGQMLSDVSLGAFLSGGIDSSTIVSLMQAQSSQPVRTFAIGFHEKGYDEAQHAKAVAMHLGTDHTELYVTADDALAVVPGLADMYDEPFADSSQIPTSLVTRMARQHVTVALSGDGGDELFGGYSRYFRVNNWWQKFERIPSLLRTPAGALLSASTHLPGRGAWRGKVGKLGELLRADTRGDFYRLFVSYWSDPARVVKGGVEPVSEFAQAMRGSTFESMMKLDTITYLPDDILVKVDRAAMAVSLETRVPLIDHRVYEFAWSLPHQYKVRGATGKWLLRQVLYRHVPQALVDRPKRGFAVPLAAWLRGPLRDWAEALLDPARLRQEGWFEPEPILRKWREHVSGHRNWDSHLWGVLMMQAWLDRYRSGGEQGGTFGSR
;
A
#
# COMPACT_ATOMS: atom_id res chain seq x y z
N MET A 1 -4.97 -13.34 -3.97
CA MET A 1 -4.19 -13.54 -2.74
C MET A 1 -5.04 -14.06 -1.62
N CYS A 2 -4.41 -14.71 -0.67
CA CYS A 2 -5.11 -15.35 0.44
C CYS A 2 -5.52 -14.35 1.55
N GLY A 3 -6.17 -14.88 2.57
CA GLY A 3 -6.38 -14.22 3.85
C GLY A 3 -5.96 -15.16 4.98
N ILE A 4 -5.23 -14.64 5.96
CA ILE A 4 -4.84 -15.38 7.16
C ILE A 4 -5.54 -14.81 8.39
N VAL A 5 -5.84 -15.67 9.36
CA VAL A 5 -6.35 -15.29 10.67
C VAL A 5 -5.95 -16.35 11.71
N GLY A 6 -5.61 -15.92 12.93
CA GLY A 6 -5.26 -16.86 13.99
C GLY A 6 -5.44 -16.29 15.38
N ILE A 7 -5.52 -17.20 16.34
CA ILE A 7 -5.81 -16.95 17.76
C ILE A 7 -4.87 -17.80 18.60
N TRP A 8 -4.18 -17.18 19.56
CA TRP A 8 -3.41 -17.88 20.58
C TRP A 8 -3.83 -17.46 21.99
N GLY A 9 -4.40 -18.41 22.73
CA GLY A 9 -4.87 -18.20 24.10
C GLY A 9 -6.06 -19.11 24.45
N PRO A 10 -6.67 -18.94 25.63
CA PRO A 10 -7.61 -19.90 26.22
C PRO A 10 -9.02 -19.89 25.62
N LEU A 11 -9.27 -19.12 24.55
CA LEU A 11 -10.59 -19.06 23.92
C LEU A 11 -11.12 -20.45 23.56
N GLY A 12 -12.34 -20.77 24.03
CA GLY A 12 -13.06 -21.97 23.62
C GLY A 12 -13.64 -21.86 22.22
N ASP A 13 -13.84 -23.00 21.56
CA ASP A 13 -14.45 -23.09 20.22
C ASP A 13 -13.80 -22.18 19.15
N LYS A 14 -12.46 -22.20 19.09
CA LYS A 14 -11.71 -21.44 18.08
C LYS A 14 -12.10 -21.82 16.66
N ALA A 15 -12.54 -23.07 16.43
CA ALA A 15 -12.99 -23.53 15.13
C ALA A 15 -14.19 -22.72 14.62
N GLN A 16 -15.25 -22.55 15.43
CA GLN A 16 -16.41 -21.76 15.04
C GLN A 16 -16.07 -20.27 14.85
N VAL A 17 -15.26 -19.70 15.76
CA VAL A 17 -14.86 -18.29 15.69
C VAL A 17 -14.03 -18.03 14.43
N LEU A 18 -13.02 -18.86 14.16
CA LEU A 18 -12.17 -18.70 12.97
C LEU A 18 -12.93 -19.00 11.67
N ALA A 19 -13.94 -19.87 11.68
CA ALA A 19 -14.82 -20.04 10.53
C ALA A 19 -15.58 -18.75 10.18
N GLU A 20 -16.11 -18.03 11.18
CA GLU A 20 -16.74 -16.72 10.96
C GLU A 20 -15.72 -15.66 10.53
N SER A 21 -14.53 -15.64 11.12
CA SER A 21 -13.43 -14.80 10.66
C SER A 21 -13.09 -15.04 9.18
N CYS A 22 -12.97 -16.29 8.76
CA CYS A 22 -12.74 -16.67 7.37
C CYS A 22 -13.90 -16.24 6.45
N ARG A 23 -15.16 -16.30 6.90
CA ARG A 23 -16.30 -15.79 6.12
C ARG A 23 -16.16 -14.30 5.81
N ARG A 24 -15.70 -13.50 6.77
CA ARG A 24 -15.55 -12.04 6.60
C ARG A 24 -14.41 -11.63 5.67
N ILE A 25 -13.41 -12.49 5.48
CA ILE A 25 -12.28 -12.24 4.59
C ILE A 25 -12.31 -13.11 3.33
N ARG A 26 -13.43 -13.80 3.06
CA ARG A 26 -13.58 -14.76 1.95
C ARG A 26 -13.36 -14.13 0.58
N HIS A 27 -13.64 -12.84 0.42
CA HIS A 27 -13.36 -12.10 -0.82
C HIS A 27 -11.88 -12.16 -1.22
N ARG A 28 -10.97 -12.33 -0.25
CA ARG A 28 -9.56 -12.49 -0.57
C ARG A 28 -9.30 -13.83 -1.24
N GLY A 29 -9.70 -14.92 -0.59
CA GLY A 29 -9.48 -16.28 -1.05
C GLY A 29 -10.76 -17.07 -1.25
N PRO A 30 -11.40 -16.99 -2.42
CA PRO A 30 -12.70 -17.62 -2.69
C PRO A 30 -12.62 -19.13 -3.03
N ASP A 31 -11.43 -19.70 -3.22
CA ASP A 31 -11.28 -21.05 -3.80
C ASP A 31 -11.37 -22.14 -2.72
N SER A 32 -10.62 -22.01 -1.63
CA SER A 32 -10.67 -22.96 -0.51
C SER A 32 -10.44 -22.30 0.84
N ASN A 33 -10.73 -22.99 1.93
CA ASN A 33 -10.43 -22.54 3.29
C ASN A 33 -9.76 -23.67 4.07
N GLY A 34 -9.09 -23.34 5.16
CA GLY A 34 -8.44 -24.33 6.02
C GLY A 34 -8.37 -23.86 7.46
N PHE A 35 -8.32 -24.83 8.37
CA PHE A 35 -8.22 -24.65 9.81
C PHE A 35 -7.25 -25.67 10.38
N TRP A 36 -6.46 -25.24 11.35
CA TRP A 36 -5.56 -26.09 12.11
C TRP A 36 -5.46 -25.59 13.54
N GLU A 37 -5.41 -26.50 14.52
CA GLU A 37 -5.30 -26.16 15.94
C GLU A 37 -4.29 -27.07 16.65
N ASP A 38 -3.44 -26.46 17.48
CA ASP A 38 -2.64 -27.11 18.51
C ASP A 38 -3.36 -26.96 19.85
N THR A 39 -4.24 -27.92 20.17
CA THR A 39 -5.04 -27.89 21.40
C THR A 39 -4.17 -27.86 22.66
N GLY A 40 -2.99 -28.47 22.63
CA GLY A 40 -2.05 -28.50 23.77
C GLY A 40 -1.30 -27.18 24.00
N ALA A 41 -1.29 -26.29 23.00
CA ALA A 41 -0.71 -24.95 23.08
C ALA A 41 -1.76 -23.82 23.00
N GLU A 42 -3.03 -24.18 22.81
CA GLU A 42 -4.16 -23.27 22.63
C GLU A 42 -3.99 -22.29 21.45
N LEU A 43 -3.32 -22.73 20.38
CA LEU A 43 -3.12 -21.96 19.16
C LEU A 43 -3.98 -22.52 18.03
N ALA A 44 -4.71 -21.65 17.32
CA ALA A 44 -5.38 -21.99 16.08
C ALA A 44 -5.01 -21.05 14.94
N LEU A 45 -4.87 -21.62 13.75
CA LEU A 45 -4.55 -20.95 12.50
C LEU A 45 -5.65 -21.26 11.48
N ALA A 46 -6.09 -20.25 10.74
CA ALA A 46 -7.03 -20.41 9.65
C ALA A 46 -6.64 -19.56 8.44
N HIS A 47 -7.13 -20.00 7.28
CA HIS A 47 -6.70 -19.47 5.98
C HIS A 47 -7.85 -19.54 4.97
N VAL A 48 -7.96 -18.54 4.10
CA VAL A 48 -8.77 -18.56 2.89
C VAL A 48 -7.89 -18.39 1.67
N ARG A 49 -8.04 -19.24 0.67
CA ARG A 49 -7.12 -19.40 -0.45
C ARG A 49 -7.65 -18.79 -1.74
N LEU A 50 -6.83 -17.98 -2.41
CA LEU A 50 -6.91 -17.80 -3.86
C LEU A 50 -5.78 -18.64 -4.46
N ALA A 51 -6.11 -19.68 -5.20
CA ALA A 51 -5.15 -20.62 -5.76
C ALA A 51 -4.51 -20.04 -7.02
N ILE A 52 -3.20 -19.78 -6.95
CA ILE A 52 -2.41 -19.17 -8.05
C ILE A 52 -1.23 -20.06 -8.44
N GLN A 53 -0.47 -20.54 -7.45
CA GLN A 53 0.53 -21.60 -7.63
C GLN A 53 0.02 -22.88 -6.99
N ASP A 54 0.21 -23.98 -7.70
CA ASP A 54 -0.14 -25.34 -7.30
C ASP A 54 -1.63 -25.46 -6.95
N LEU A 55 -2.48 -25.50 -7.97
CA LEU A 55 -3.94 -25.53 -7.82
C LEU A 55 -4.49 -26.79 -7.13
N THR A 56 -3.61 -27.73 -6.76
CA THR A 56 -3.98 -28.98 -6.08
C THR A 56 -4.04 -28.80 -4.55
N GLU A 57 -4.39 -29.89 -3.86
CA GLU A 57 -4.33 -29.99 -2.40
C GLU A 57 -2.90 -29.81 -1.84
N ALA A 58 -1.85 -30.00 -2.66
CA ALA A 58 -0.47 -29.80 -2.20
C ALA A 58 -0.16 -28.33 -1.86
N GLY A 59 -0.91 -27.39 -2.42
CA GLY A 59 -0.86 -25.96 -2.05
C GLY A 59 -1.84 -25.55 -0.95
N HIS A 60 -2.56 -26.47 -0.31
CA HIS A 60 -3.48 -26.15 0.79
C HIS A 60 -2.77 -25.69 2.07
N GLN A 61 -3.45 -24.78 2.77
CA GLN A 61 -2.98 -24.18 4.02
C GLN A 61 -4.10 -24.16 5.06
N PRO A 62 -3.81 -24.24 6.37
CA PRO A 62 -2.48 -24.26 7.01
C PRO A 62 -1.61 -25.45 6.61
N MET A 63 -0.33 -25.21 6.31
CA MET A 63 0.59 -26.22 5.79
C MET A 63 1.58 -26.67 6.87
N VAL A 64 1.71 -27.98 7.06
CA VAL A 64 2.71 -28.58 7.96
C VAL A 64 3.99 -28.89 7.18
N SER A 65 5.16 -28.62 7.78
CA SER A 65 6.47 -28.95 7.19
C SER A 65 6.71 -30.45 7.12
N ALA A 66 7.59 -30.89 6.21
CA ALA A 66 7.91 -32.31 6.03
C ALA A 66 8.43 -32.98 7.32
N CYS A 67 9.17 -32.24 8.16
CA CYS A 67 9.65 -32.72 9.45
C CYS A 67 8.61 -32.65 10.58
N GLY A 68 7.41 -32.12 10.31
CA GLY A 68 6.32 -31.97 11.27
C GLY A 68 6.52 -30.86 12.31
N ARG A 69 7.66 -30.17 12.33
CA ARG A 69 7.98 -29.13 13.33
C ARG A 69 7.17 -27.84 13.13
N TYR A 70 7.05 -27.39 11.89
CA TYR A 70 6.47 -26.08 11.59
C TYR A 70 5.08 -26.22 10.98
N VAL A 71 4.19 -25.28 11.33
CA VAL A 71 2.89 -25.10 10.69
C VAL A 71 2.74 -23.65 10.26
N MET A 72 2.31 -23.41 9.04
CA MET A 72 2.29 -22.07 8.46
C MET A 72 0.95 -21.75 7.81
N VAL A 73 0.53 -20.49 7.98
CA VAL A 73 -0.39 -19.82 7.06
C VAL A 73 0.33 -18.63 6.42
N PHE A 74 0.05 -18.42 5.14
CA PHE A 74 0.81 -17.57 4.23
C PHE A 74 -0.14 -16.89 3.26
N ASN A 75 -0.13 -15.56 3.31
CA ASN A 75 -0.73 -14.71 2.30
C ASN A 75 0.42 -14.05 1.54
N GLY A 76 0.89 -14.68 0.46
CA GLY A 76 1.99 -14.16 -0.33
C GLY A 76 2.20 -14.86 -1.66
N GLU A 77 3.30 -14.47 -2.31
CA GLU A 77 3.96 -15.19 -3.38
C GLU A 77 5.49 -15.04 -3.18
N VAL A 78 6.25 -16.14 -3.32
CA VAL A 78 7.72 -16.13 -3.35
C VAL A 78 8.22 -16.38 -4.77
N TYR A 79 8.50 -15.29 -5.49
CA TYR A 79 8.87 -15.29 -6.90
C TYR A 79 10.16 -16.05 -7.24
N ASN A 80 11.05 -16.27 -6.27
CA ASN A 80 12.28 -17.05 -6.45
C ASN A 80 12.22 -18.46 -5.83
N HIS A 81 11.02 -19.00 -5.55
CA HIS A 81 10.91 -20.28 -4.86
C HIS A 81 11.56 -21.44 -5.62
N LEU A 82 11.50 -21.46 -6.97
CA LEU A 82 12.17 -22.49 -7.76
C LEU A 82 13.70 -22.45 -7.62
N ASP A 83 14.29 -21.24 -7.58
CA ASP A 83 15.73 -21.07 -7.31
C ASP A 83 16.08 -21.58 -5.91
N MET A 84 15.24 -21.29 -4.92
CA MET A 84 15.44 -21.76 -3.54
C MET A 84 15.34 -23.29 -3.43
N ARG A 85 14.39 -23.91 -4.15
CA ARG A 85 14.27 -25.38 -4.21
C ARG A 85 15.54 -26.00 -4.79
N GLN A 86 16.04 -25.47 -5.89
CA GLN A 86 17.28 -25.94 -6.52
C GLN A 86 18.47 -25.83 -5.56
N GLN A 87 18.60 -24.72 -4.84
CA GLN A 87 19.68 -24.53 -3.86
C GLN A 87 19.59 -25.53 -2.70
N LEU A 88 18.39 -25.80 -2.19
CA LEU A 88 18.17 -26.79 -1.13
C LEU A 88 18.50 -28.21 -1.62
N GLU A 89 18.14 -28.56 -2.86
CA GLU A 89 18.46 -29.85 -3.48
C GLU A 89 19.97 -30.03 -3.64
N GLN A 90 20.65 -29.03 -4.19
CA GLN A 90 22.11 -29.03 -4.36
C GLN A 90 22.86 -29.12 -3.03
N SER A 91 22.29 -28.56 -1.96
CA SER A 91 22.88 -28.59 -0.62
C SER A 91 22.54 -29.87 0.15
N GLY A 92 21.72 -30.77 -0.39
CA GLY A 92 21.25 -31.98 0.30
C GLY A 92 20.30 -31.68 1.47
N LEU A 93 19.67 -30.50 1.48
CA LEU A 93 18.76 -30.02 2.53
C LEU A 93 17.29 -30.02 2.09
N ALA A 94 17.00 -30.37 0.83
CA ALA A 94 15.63 -30.44 0.33
C ALA A 94 14.84 -31.60 0.96
N PRO A 95 13.57 -31.37 1.33
CA PRO A 95 12.66 -32.45 1.67
C PRO A 95 12.21 -33.19 0.40
N ALA A 96 11.49 -34.30 0.57
CA ALA A 96 10.66 -34.84 -0.51
C ALA A 96 9.50 -33.87 -0.77
N TRP A 97 9.56 -33.14 -1.88
CA TRP A 97 8.52 -32.19 -2.29
C TRP A 97 7.18 -32.90 -2.53
N ARG A 98 6.09 -32.38 -1.97
CA ARG A 98 4.73 -32.90 -2.19
C ARG A 98 4.06 -32.29 -3.42
N GLY A 99 4.41 -31.04 -3.72
CA GLY A 99 3.91 -30.30 -4.87
C GLY A 99 4.92 -29.23 -5.29
N HIS A 100 4.43 -28.19 -5.96
CA HIS A 100 5.26 -27.08 -6.45
C HIS A 100 4.89 -25.73 -5.84
N SER A 101 4.03 -25.71 -4.82
CA SER A 101 3.74 -24.49 -4.07
C SER A 101 5.00 -23.83 -3.48
N ASP A 102 5.06 -22.51 -3.60
CA ASP A 102 6.02 -21.64 -2.94
C ASP A 102 5.93 -21.72 -1.40
N THR A 103 4.73 -21.96 -0.87
CA THR A 103 4.46 -22.20 0.56
C THR A 103 5.30 -23.37 1.11
N GLU A 104 5.39 -24.47 0.36
CA GLU A 104 6.19 -25.62 0.75
C GLU A 104 7.69 -25.30 0.73
N THR A 105 8.12 -24.47 -0.22
CA THR A 105 9.50 -24.00 -0.33
C THR A 105 9.91 -23.17 0.90
N LEU A 106 9.04 -22.25 1.34
CA LEU A 106 9.27 -21.46 2.55
C LEU A 106 9.43 -22.35 3.79
N LEU A 107 8.55 -23.35 3.97
CA LEU A 107 8.67 -24.30 5.10
C LEU A 107 9.97 -25.10 5.06
N ALA A 108 10.42 -25.50 3.87
CA ALA A 108 11.71 -26.16 3.69
C ALA A 108 12.86 -25.20 4.06
N GLY A 109 12.80 -23.94 3.60
CA GLY A 109 13.74 -22.89 3.97
C GLY A 109 13.83 -22.69 5.48
N PHE A 110 12.69 -22.53 6.17
CA PHE A 110 12.66 -22.37 7.63
C PHE A 110 13.25 -23.57 8.38
N THR A 111 13.10 -24.77 7.81
CA THR A 111 13.70 -26.00 8.36
C THR A 111 15.22 -26.03 8.17
N ALA A 112 15.70 -25.63 6.98
CA ALA A 112 17.10 -25.78 6.59
C ALA A 112 17.99 -24.59 7.01
N LEU A 113 17.47 -23.37 6.90
CA LEU A 113 18.23 -22.11 7.04
C LEU A 113 17.85 -21.33 8.30
N GLY A 114 16.69 -21.61 8.88
CA GLY A 114 16.10 -20.81 9.96
C GLY A 114 15.31 -19.60 9.46
N ILE A 115 14.66 -18.90 10.40
CA ILE A 115 13.67 -17.84 10.11
C ILE A 115 14.29 -16.68 9.32
N GLU A 116 15.27 -15.99 9.91
CA GLU A 116 15.78 -14.74 9.36
C GLU A 116 16.49 -14.93 8.02
N ALA A 117 17.32 -15.98 7.90
CA ALA A 117 18.00 -16.31 6.64
C ALA A 117 17.01 -16.66 5.52
N THR A 118 15.91 -17.35 5.84
CA THR A 118 14.86 -17.66 4.85
C THR A 118 14.14 -16.40 4.39
N LEU A 119 13.77 -15.49 5.31
CA LEU A 119 13.14 -14.22 4.98
C LEU A 119 14.07 -13.34 4.11
N GLN A 120 15.36 -13.33 4.42
CA GLN A 120 16.39 -12.63 3.63
C GLN A 120 16.57 -13.26 2.24
N ALA A 121 16.56 -14.59 2.11
CA ALA A 121 16.69 -15.27 0.82
C ALA A 121 15.43 -15.15 -0.07
N SER A 122 14.26 -14.93 0.53
CA SER A 122 12.99 -14.88 -0.20
C SER A 122 12.83 -13.58 -0.98
N VAL A 123 12.46 -13.68 -2.25
CA VAL A 123 12.06 -12.55 -3.11
C VAL A 123 10.55 -12.67 -3.32
N GLY A 124 9.77 -11.75 -2.77
CA GLY A 124 8.32 -11.91 -2.78
C GLY A 124 7.58 -10.85 -1.99
N MET A 125 6.26 -10.95 -2.06
CA MET A 125 5.30 -10.21 -1.24
C MET A 125 4.63 -11.21 -0.30
N PHE A 126 4.53 -10.93 0.99
CA PHE A 126 4.04 -11.93 1.94
C PHE A 126 3.67 -11.36 3.31
N ALA A 127 2.65 -11.99 3.90
CA ALA A 127 2.39 -12.01 5.32
C ALA A 127 2.37 -13.47 5.78
N ILE A 128 3.20 -13.80 6.78
CA ILE A 128 3.42 -15.17 7.26
C ILE A 128 3.03 -15.23 8.73
N ALA A 129 2.34 -16.31 9.11
CA ALA A 129 2.30 -16.78 10.49
C ALA A 129 2.85 -18.21 10.55
N LEU A 130 3.93 -18.40 11.30
CA LEU A 130 4.67 -19.65 11.43
C LEU A 130 4.67 -20.10 12.89
N TRP A 131 4.06 -21.25 13.15
CA TRP A 131 4.10 -21.92 14.44
C TRP A 131 5.24 -22.92 14.49
N ASP A 132 6.15 -22.76 15.46
CA ASP A 132 7.15 -23.77 15.82
C ASP A 132 6.64 -24.64 16.97
N ARG A 133 6.22 -25.87 16.64
CA ARG A 133 5.70 -26.83 17.63
C ARG A 133 6.74 -27.26 18.65
N ALA A 134 8.02 -27.26 18.28
CA ALA A 134 9.09 -27.72 19.16
C ALA A 134 9.39 -26.69 20.26
N SER A 135 9.45 -25.40 19.89
CA SER A 135 9.74 -24.32 20.84
C SER A 135 8.48 -23.63 21.40
N ARG A 136 7.30 -23.95 20.86
CA ARG A 136 6.00 -23.31 21.17
C ARG A 136 6.07 -21.79 21.00
N LYS A 137 6.49 -21.38 19.80
CA LYS A 137 6.65 -19.98 19.43
C LYS A 137 5.89 -19.67 18.15
N LEU A 138 5.17 -18.57 18.16
CA LEU A 138 4.47 -18.04 16.99
C LEU A 138 5.30 -16.89 16.41
N MET A 139 5.73 -17.03 15.17
CA MET A 139 6.36 -15.95 14.41
C MET A 139 5.34 -15.34 13.45
N LEU A 140 5.31 -14.02 13.37
CA LEU A 140 4.62 -13.26 12.34
C LEU A 140 5.65 -12.46 11.52
N ALA A 141 5.57 -12.48 10.19
CA ALA A 141 6.49 -11.78 9.30
C ALA A 141 5.74 -11.05 8.19
N ARG A 142 6.25 -9.87 7.80
CA ARG A 142 5.71 -9.06 6.69
C ARG A 142 6.82 -8.73 5.71
N ASP A 143 6.50 -8.74 4.42
CA ASP A 143 7.44 -8.48 3.34
C ASP A 143 8.10 -7.10 3.42
N ARG A 144 9.18 -6.96 2.64
CA ARG A 144 10.10 -5.83 2.65
C ARG A 144 9.42 -4.48 2.45
N MET A 145 8.47 -4.41 1.54
CA MET A 145 7.81 -3.17 1.14
C MET A 145 6.42 -3.00 1.74
N GLY A 146 5.92 -4.01 2.46
CA GLY A 146 4.62 -3.98 3.09
C GLY A 146 3.48 -4.22 2.11
N GLU A 147 3.74 -4.89 0.99
CA GLU A 147 2.74 -5.23 -0.03
C GLU A 147 1.57 -6.00 0.58
N LYS A 148 1.86 -6.95 1.47
CA LYS A 148 0.83 -7.74 2.14
C LYS A 148 0.53 -7.28 3.56
N PRO A 149 -0.75 -7.16 3.91
CA PRO A 149 -1.15 -6.63 5.19
C PRO A 149 -1.11 -7.69 6.28
N LEU A 150 -0.77 -7.25 7.49
CA LEU A 150 -0.76 -8.08 8.68
C LEU A 150 -1.01 -7.22 9.92
N TYR A 151 -2.19 -7.39 10.50
CA TYR A 151 -2.57 -6.83 11.78
C TYR A 151 -2.36 -7.86 12.88
N TYR A 152 -1.96 -7.40 14.06
CA TYR A 152 -1.80 -8.25 15.24
C TYR A 152 -2.03 -7.44 16.52
N GLY A 153 -2.43 -8.11 17.60
CA GLY A 153 -2.75 -7.42 18.84
C GLY A 153 -3.39 -8.34 19.87
N TYR A 154 -3.91 -7.77 20.95
CA TYR A 154 -4.64 -8.52 21.96
C TYR A 154 -6.14 -8.20 21.93
N SER A 155 -6.95 -9.26 21.83
CA SER A 155 -8.40 -9.24 21.98
C SER A 155 -8.78 -9.92 23.30
N GLY A 156 -9.04 -9.15 24.35
CA GLY A 156 -9.15 -9.71 25.69
C GLY A 156 -7.85 -10.41 26.12
N ALA A 157 -7.91 -11.71 26.40
CA ALA A 157 -6.76 -12.55 26.75
C ALA A 157 -6.06 -13.17 25.53
N GLU A 158 -6.63 -13.05 24.34
CA GLU A 158 -6.17 -13.73 23.14
C GLU A 158 -5.18 -12.87 22.38
N LEU A 159 -4.03 -13.43 22.02
CA LEU A 159 -3.20 -12.87 20.94
C LEU A 159 -3.88 -13.20 19.61
N VAL A 160 -4.14 -12.19 18.80
CA VAL A 160 -4.84 -12.33 17.52
C VAL A 160 -4.03 -11.71 16.39
N PHE A 161 -4.17 -12.25 15.19
CA PHE A 161 -3.62 -11.64 13.98
C PHE A 161 -4.50 -11.95 12.76
N ALA A 162 -4.49 -11.06 11.76
CA ALA A 162 -5.21 -11.26 10.51
C ALA A 162 -4.68 -10.39 9.37
N SER A 163 -5.02 -10.76 8.12
CA SER A 163 -4.78 -9.89 6.95
C SER A 163 -5.67 -8.63 6.93
N GLU A 164 -6.83 -8.68 7.60
CA GLU A 164 -7.84 -7.61 7.68
C GLU A 164 -8.45 -7.57 9.09
N LEU A 165 -8.64 -6.37 9.64
CA LEU A 165 -9.31 -6.06 10.89
C LEU A 165 -10.72 -6.66 10.95
N LYS A 166 -11.47 -6.66 9.83
CA LYS A 166 -12.79 -7.31 9.76
C LYS A 166 -12.73 -8.82 10.05
N GLY A 167 -11.59 -9.47 9.83
CA GLY A 167 -11.34 -10.86 10.23
C GLY A 167 -11.15 -11.04 11.74
N LEU A 168 -10.79 -9.99 12.47
CA LEU A 168 -10.63 -10.00 13.93
C LEU A 168 -11.95 -9.71 14.67
N MET A 169 -12.88 -8.99 14.03
CA MET A 169 -14.15 -8.56 14.64
C MET A 169 -15.04 -9.68 15.22
N PRO A 170 -15.03 -10.93 14.70
CA PRO A 170 -15.76 -12.05 15.30
C PRO A 170 -15.17 -12.57 16.60
N ILE A 171 -13.90 -12.25 16.88
CA ILE A 171 -13.19 -12.82 18.02
C ILE A 171 -13.73 -12.18 19.31
N PRO A 172 -14.17 -12.99 20.30
CA PRO A 172 -14.65 -12.47 21.57
C PRO A 172 -13.61 -11.57 22.24
N GLY A 173 -14.09 -10.46 22.82
CA GLY A 173 -13.23 -9.46 23.44
C GLY A 173 -12.58 -8.45 22.47
N PHE A 174 -12.88 -8.51 21.17
CA PHE A 174 -12.34 -7.55 20.21
C PHE A 174 -12.90 -6.15 20.51
N GLY A 175 -12.04 -5.29 21.04
CA GLY A 175 -12.38 -3.92 21.39
C GLY A 175 -12.64 -3.08 20.15
N ARG A 176 -13.75 -2.34 20.14
CA ARG A 176 -14.08 -1.38 19.07
C ARG A 176 -13.73 0.06 19.44
N ASP A 177 -12.87 0.23 20.45
CA ASP A 177 -12.35 1.52 20.86
C ASP A 177 -11.38 2.03 19.79
N LEU A 178 -11.62 3.25 19.31
CA LEU A 178 -10.83 3.83 18.23
C LEU A 178 -9.64 4.63 18.77
N ASN A 179 -8.51 4.51 18.09
CA ASN A 179 -7.30 5.24 18.41
C ASN A 179 -7.32 6.66 17.83
N ARG A 180 -7.47 7.66 18.70
CA ARG A 180 -7.52 9.09 18.30
C ARG A 180 -6.20 9.58 17.71
N ASN A 181 -5.08 8.98 18.09
CA ASN A 181 -3.77 9.32 17.53
C ASN A 181 -3.61 8.76 16.12
N ALA A 182 -4.14 7.57 15.84
CA ALA A 182 -4.22 7.02 14.49
C ALA A 182 -5.15 7.88 13.61
N LEU A 183 -6.27 8.34 14.15
CA LEU A 183 -7.16 9.28 13.47
C LEU A 183 -6.48 10.63 13.17
N ALA A 184 -5.61 11.12 14.07
CA ALA A 184 -4.81 12.32 13.81
C ALA A 184 -3.81 12.12 12.66
N SER A 185 -3.13 10.97 12.61
CA SER A 185 -2.27 10.60 11.47
C SER A 185 -3.08 10.50 10.17
N PHE A 186 -4.26 9.88 10.21
CA PHE A 186 -5.17 9.79 9.07
C PHE A 186 -5.62 11.17 8.56
N MET A 187 -5.97 12.11 9.43
CA MET A 187 -6.30 13.47 8.99
C MET A 187 -5.11 14.18 8.34
N ARG A 188 -3.87 13.89 8.76
CA ARG A 188 -2.70 14.47 8.11
C ARG A 188 -2.46 13.85 6.73
N HIS A 189 -2.53 12.53 6.63
CA HIS A 189 -1.99 11.77 5.50
C HIS A 189 -3.03 11.15 4.58
N ASN A 190 -4.32 11.14 4.96
CA ASN A 190 -5.42 10.40 4.34
C ASN A 190 -5.29 8.88 4.37
N TYR A 191 -4.33 8.36 5.14
CA TYR A 191 -4.15 6.94 5.46
C TYR A 191 -3.58 6.84 6.88
N ILE A 192 -3.73 5.67 7.52
CA ILE A 192 -3.14 5.39 8.83
C ILE A 192 -1.77 4.76 8.59
N PRO A 193 -0.66 5.31 9.08
CA PRO A 193 0.66 4.70 8.90
C PRO A 193 0.90 3.55 9.89
N ALA A 194 1.64 2.53 9.47
CA ALA A 194 2.18 1.53 10.40
C ALA A 194 3.11 2.22 11.44
N PRO A 195 3.18 1.72 12.69
CA PRO A 195 2.53 0.51 13.22
C PRO A 195 1.08 0.72 13.70
N GLN A 196 0.51 1.91 13.54
CA GLN A 196 -0.83 2.20 14.07
C GLN A 196 -1.91 1.42 13.30
N SER A 197 -3.05 1.20 13.96
CA SER A 197 -4.32 0.87 13.29
C SER A 197 -5.43 1.76 13.86
N ILE A 198 -6.60 1.78 13.22
CA ILE A 198 -7.74 2.54 13.73
C ILE A 198 -8.23 2.06 15.11
N TYR A 199 -7.99 0.80 15.50
CA TYR A 199 -8.43 0.24 16.78
C TYR A 199 -7.32 0.23 17.83
N GLU A 200 -7.67 0.54 19.08
CA GLU A 200 -6.74 0.40 20.20
C GLU A 200 -6.37 -1.07 20.45
N GLY A 201 -5.11 -1.31 20.82
CA GLY A 201 -4.60 -2.66 21.11
C GLY A 201 -4.28 -3.53 19.90
N ILE A 202 -4.54 -3.04 18.68
CA ILE A 202 -4.18 -3.68 17.40
C ILE A 202 -3.15 -2.82 16.67
N ALA A 203 -2.09 -3.45 16.18
CA ALA A 203 -1.02 -2.82 15.41
C ALA A 203 -0.89 -3.46 14.03
N LYS A 204 -0.36 -2.68 13.07
CA LYS A 204 0.15 -3.19 11.79
C LYS A 204 1.60 -3.60 11.97
N LEU A 205 1.97 -4.80 11.54
CA LEU A 205 3.38 -5.20 11.52
C LEU A 205 4.13 -4.32 10.49
N PRO A 206 5.21 -3.62 10.87
CA PRO A 206 5.95 -2.79 9.92
C PRO A 206 6.58 -3.60 8.77
N PRO A 207 6.74 -3.01 7.57
CA PRO A 207 7.43 -3.64 6.44
C PRO A 207 8.85 -4.12 6.78
N GLY A 208 9.26 -5.27 6.23
CA GLY A 208 10.62 -5.80 6.40
C GLY A 208 10.94 -6.27 7.82
N THR A 209 9.90 -6.56 8.61
CA THR A 209 10.05 -7.01 10.00
C THR A 209 9.38 -8.35 10.27
N TRP A 210 9.84 -9.00 11.33
CA TRP A 210 9.21 -10.17 11.91
C TRP A 210 9.17 -10.05 13.43
N ILE A 211 8.18 -10.67 14.06
CA ILE A 211 7.99 -10.66 15.51
C ILE A 211 7.76 -12.10 15.99
N GLU A 212 8.30 -12.43 17.16
CA GLU A 212 8.16 -13.74 17.78
C GLU A 212 7.43 -13.59 19.11
N PHE A 213 6.38 -14.39 19.29
CA PHE A 213 5.64 -14.51 20.53
C PHE A 213 5.96 -15.83 21.22
N THR A 214 6.12 -15.76 22.54
CA THR A 214 6.23 -16.91 23.42
C THR A 214 4.94 -17.08 24.23
N ALA A 215 4.78 -18.25 24.86
CA ALA A 215 3.67 -18.47 25.78
C ALA A 215 3.68 -17.51 27.00
N ASP A 216 4.83 -16.93 27.33
CA ASP A 216 4.91 -15.92 28.39
C ASP A 216 4.39 -14.56 27.93
N ASP A 217 4.66 -14.21 26.67
CA ASP A 217 4.12 -13.00 26.04
C ASP A 217 2.60 -13.04 26.02
N THR A 218 2.02 -14.16 25.59
CA THR A 218 0.57 -14.31 25.53
C THR A 218 -0.08 -14.21 26.90
N ARG A 219 0.46 -14.88 27.92
CA ARG A 219 -0.06 -14.80 29.32
C ARG A 219 0.08 -13.41 29.93
N SER A 220 1.21 -12.74 29.71
CA SER A 220 1.46 -11.38 30.24
C SER A 220 0.86 -10.28 29.37
N ARG A 221 0.30 -10.64 28.22
CA ARG A 221 -0.18 -9.72 27.17
C ARG A 221 0.89 -8.73 26.73
N ARG A 222 2.15 -9.17 26.73
CA ARG A 222 3.28 -8.37 26.28
C ARG A 222 3.30 -8.34 24.76
N MET A 223 3.63 -7.19 24.19
CA MET A 223 3.92 -7.03 22.78
C MET A 223 5.43 -6.92 22.60
N PRO A 224 6.11 -7.97 22.08
CA PRO A 224 7.53 -7.89 21.76
C PRO A 224 7.81 -6.82 20.69
N GLU A 225 9.05 -6.34 20.64
CA GLU A 225 9.49 -5.45 19.56
C GLU A 225 9.77 -6.26 18.28
N PRO A 226 9.26 -5.83 17.11
CA PRO A 226 9.61 -6.43 15.83
C PRO A 226 11.11 -6.34 15.54
N ARG A 227 11.66 -7.39 14.93
CA ARG A 227 13.03 -7.46 14.42
C ARG A 227 13.04 -7.13 12.94
N VAL A 228 13.93 -6.25 12.54
CA VAL A 228 14.14 -5.86 11.14
C VAL A 228 15.00 -6.92 10.47
N TYR A 229 14.50 -7.56 9.41
CA TYR A 229 15.33 -8.42 8.54
C TYR A 229 15.74 -7.71 7.24
N TRP A 230 15.06 -6.60 6.91
CA TRP A 230 15.38 -5.70 5.81
C TRP A 230 14.75 -4.33 6.05
N SER A 231 15.45 -3.25 5.69
CA SER A 231 14.92 -1.88 5.82
C SER A 231 15.22 -1.06 4.58
N ALA A 232 14.19 -0.43 4.01
CA ALA A 232 14.30 0.45 2.85
C ALA A 232 15.26 1.62 3.10
N ARG A 233 15.29 2.12 4.35
CA ARG A 233 16.19 3.19 4.78
C ARG A 233 17.64 2.72 4.77
N GLU A 234 17.91 1.57 5.38
CA GLU A 234 19.25 1.00 5.48
C GLU A 234 19.79 0.59 4.12
N ALA A 235 18.96 -0.06 3.29
CA ALA A 235 19.31 -0.42 1.91
C ALA A 235 19.67 0.81 1.07
N ALA A 236 18.89 1.90 1.16
CA ALA A 236 19.19 3.14 0.46
C ALA A 236 20.48 3.81 0.97
N ASP A 237 20.70 3.84 2.29
CA ASP A 237 21.86 4.46 2.90
C ASP A 237 23.15 3.65 2.67
N ALA A 238 23.06 2.32 2.56
CA ALA A 238 24.16 1.44 2.17
C ALA A 238 24.52 1.61 0.69
N ALA A 239 23.52 1.56 -0.20
CA ALA A 239 23.71 1.74 -1.64
C ALA A 239 24.30 3.11 -2.00
N ALA A 240 23.96 4.17 -1.25
CA ALA A 240 24.54 5.49 -1.45
C ALA A 240 26.04 5.58 -1.15
N GLN A 241 26.60 4.66 -0.34
CA GLN A 241 28.03 4.61 -0.02
C GLN A 241 28.85 3.93 -1.11
N SER A 242 28.22 3.08 -1.93
CA SER A 242 28.86 2.29 -2.98
C SER A 242 28.13 2.48 -4.31
N ARG A 243 28.06 3.73 -4.79
CA ARG A 243 27.38 4.03 -6.06
C ARG A 243 28.04 3.32 -7.24
N LEU A 244 27.22 2.78 -8.13
CA LEU A 244 27.66 2.16 -9.37
C LEU A 244 28.27 3.21 -10.31
N SER A 245 29.22 2.75 -11.12
CA SER A 245 29.81 3.50 -12.21
C SER A 245 29.59 2.72 -13.50
N PHE A 246 29.27 3.43 -14.57
CA PHE A 246 29.05 2.85 -15.89
C PHE A 246 29.91 3.62 -16.90
N GLY A 247 30.45 2.93 -17.89
CA GLY A 247 31.21 3.53 -18.99
C GLY A 247 30.31 4.29 -19.98
N SER A 248 29.01 4.02 -19.99
CA SER A 248 28.04 4.75 -20.83
C SER A 248 26.61 4.69 -20.30
N ASP A 249 25.76 5.58 -20.82
CA ASP A 249 24.31 5.55 -20.58
C ASP A 249 23.66 4.24 -21.07
N ALA A 250 24.19 3.64 -22.16
CA ALA A 250 23.70 2.38 -22.69
C ALA A 250 23.97 1.22 -21.74
N GLU A 251 25.16 1.15 -21.14
CA GLU A 251 25.53 0.14 -20.15
C GLU A 251 24.68 0.24 -18.88
N ALA A 252 24.42 1.46 -18.41
CA ALA A 252 23.49 1.68 -17.29
C ALA A 252 22.08 1.22 -17.64
N THR A 253 21.65 1.42 -18.89
CA THR A 253 20.33 1.01 -19.38
C THR A 253 20.23 -0.51 -19.48
N ASP A 254 21.26 -1.18 -19.99
CA ASP A 254 21.35 -2.66 -20.03
C ASP A 254 21.27 -3.25 -18.62
N ALA A 255 22.01 -2.66 -17.67
CA ALA A 255 22.01 -3.12 -16.28
C ALA A 255 20.62 -2.97 -15.63
N LEU A 256 19.96 -1.82 -15.82
CA LEU A 256 18.61 -1.62 -15.29
C LEU A 256 17.60 -2.58 -15.94
N GLU A 257 17.65 -2.72 -17.28
CA GLU A 257 16.76 -3.61 -18.02
C GLU A 257 16.94 -5.07 -17.59
N GLY A 258 18.17 -5.52 -17.34
CA GLY A 258 18.43 -6.87 -16.83
C GLY A 258 17.80 -7.13 -15.46
N VAL A 259 17.96 -6.20 -14.51
CA VAL A 259 17.36 -6.33 -13.17
C VAL A 259 15.83 -6.27 -13.24
N LEU A 260 15.27 -5.36 -14.03
CA LEU A 260 13.81 -5.26 -14.24
C LEU A 260 13.25 -6.50 -14.93
N SER A 261 13.92 -7.02 -15.97
CA SER A 261 13.47 -8.21 -16.69
C SER A 261 13.41 -9.42 -15.76
N LYS A 262 14.40 -9.60 -14.88
CA LYS A 262 14.39 -10.66 -13.86
C LYS A 262 13.26 -10.49 -12.85
N ALA A 263 13.00 -9.26 -12.40
CA ALA A 263 11.89 -8.98 -11.49
C ALA A 263 10.53 -9.26 -12.16
N VAL A 264 10.32 -8.76 -13.38
CA VAL A 264 9.09 -9.00 -14.16
C VAL A 264 8.90 -10.48 -14.44
N GLY A 265 9.94 -11.19 -14.91
CA GLY A 265 9.86 -12.62 -15.21
C GLY A 265 9.50 -13.48 -14.00
N GLY A 266 10.10 -13.21 -12.84
CA GLY A 266 9.74 -13.90 -11.60
C GLY A 266 8.29 -13.64 -11.17
N GLN A 267 7.80 -12.42 -11.37
CA GLN A 267 6.41 -12.05 -11.07
C GLN A 267 5.41 -12.51 -12.15
N MET A 268 5.85 -13.05 -13.28
CA MET A 268 5.00 -13.70 -14.29
C MET A 268 4.77 -15.19 -14.01
N LEU A 269 5.46 -15.79 -13.04
CA LEU A 269 5.24 -17.19 -12.67
C LEU A 269 3.82 -17.36 -12.12
N SER A 270 2.97 -18.16 -12.76
CA SER A 270 1.57 -18.38 -12.34
C SER A 270 0.96 -19.60 -13.05
N ASP A 271 0.18 -20.42 -12.33
CA ASP A 271 -0.62 -21.51 -12.93
C ASP A 271 -2.00 -21.02 -13.43
N VAL A 272 -2.29 -19.73 -13.29
CA VAL A 272 -3.56 -19.10 -13.71
C VAL A 272 -3.32 -17.96 -14.69
N SER A 273 -4.39 -17.50 -15.33
CA SER A 273 -4.32 -16.35 -16.24
C SER A 273 -3.84 -15.09 -15.54
N LEU A 274 -2.86 -14.42 -16.16
CA LEU A 274 -2.28 -13.16 -15.70
C LEU A 274 -2.39 -12.06 -16.76
N GLY A 275 -2.38 -10.81 -16.32
CA GLY A 275 -2.33 -9.63 -17.17
C GLY A 275 -1.62 -8.46 -16.49
N ALA A 276 -1.88 -7.24 -16.95
CA ALA A 276 -1.31 -6.03 -16.37
C ALA A 276 -2.20 -4.80 -16.53
N PHE A 277 -2.06 -3.85 -15.61
CA PHE A 277 -2.66 -2.52 -15.77
C PHE A 277 -1.79 -1.65 -16.66
N LEU A 278 -2.40 -0.99 -17.67
CA LEU A 278 -1.70 -0.14 -18.62
C LEU A 278 -2.32 1.26 -18.64
N SER A 279 -1.60 2.27 -18.13
CA SER A 279 -2.02 3.69 -18.19
C SER A 279 -1.44 4.44 -19.40
N GLY A 280 -0.52 3.80 -20.14
CA GLY A 280 0.32 4.46 -21.14
C GLY A 280 1.34 5.45 -20.54
N GLY A 281 1.50 5.49 -19.22
CA GLY A 281 2.60 6.18 -18.53
C GLY A 281 3.91 5.39 -18.56
N ILE A 282 5.01 6.00 -18.12
CA ILE A 282 6.35 5.38 -18.17
C ILE A 282 6.38 4.03 -17.43
N ASP A 283 5.89 3.99 -16.19
CA ASP A 283 6.08 2.83 -15.32
C ASP A 283 5.31 1.62 -15.83
N SER A 284 3.99 1.75 -16.04
CA SER A 284 3.17 0.66 -16.56
C SER A 284 3.60 0.22 -17.96
N SER A 285 4.02 1.15 -18.82
CA SER A 285 4.48 0.79 -20.16
C SER A 285 5.81 0.02 -20.12
N THR A 286 6.72 0.34 -19.19
CA THR A 286 7.95 -0.44 -18.98
C THR A 286 7.62 -1.84 -18.48
N ILE A 287 6.70 -1.98 -17.52
CA ILE A 287 6.30 -3.31 -17.04
C ILE A 287 5.69 -4.13 -18.18
N VAL A 288 4.71 -3.57 -18.90
CA VAL A 288 4.04 -4.27 -20.01
C VAL A 288 5.00 -4.59 -21.15
N SER A 289 5.94 -3.71 -21.50
CA SER A 289 6.92 -4.00 -22.55
C SER A 289 7.83 -5.17 -22.17
N LEU A 290 8.30 -5.22 -20.92
CA LEU A 290 9.14 -6.31 -20.43
C LEU A 290 8.36 -7.62 -20.25
N MET A 291 7.07 -7.55 -19.90
CA MET A 291 6.19 -8.73 -19.91
C MET A 291 6.02 -9.26 -21.33
N GLN A 292 5.72 -8.37 -22.28
CA GLN A 292 5.47 -8.74 -23.68
C GLN A 292 6.72 -9.31 -24.34
N ALA A 293 7.91 -8.78 -24.03
CA ALA A 293 9.19 -9.28 -24.52
C ALA A 293 9.53 -10.70 -24.02
N GLN A 294 8.97 -11.11 -22.87
CA GLN A 294 9.19 -12.42 -22.26
C GLN A 294 8.03 -13.39 -22.51
N SER A 295 6.95 -12.94 -23.16
CA SER A 295 5.75 -13.75 -23.40
C SER A 295 5.70 -14.25 -24.84
N SER A 296 5.35 -15.52 -25.02
CA SER A 296 5.06 -16.11 -26.33
C SER A 296 3.63 -15.83 -26.82
N GLN A 297 2.78 -15.26 -25.96
CA GLN A 297 1.40 -14.88 -26.26
C GLN A 297 1.21 -13.37 -26.02
N PRO A 298 0.23 -12.73 -26.68
CA PRO A 298 -0.16 -11.36 -26.35
C PRO A 298 -0.49 -11.22 -24.86
N VAL A 299 0.20 -10.32 -24.16
CA VAL A 299 -0.08 -10.04 -22.75
C VAL A 299 -1.43 -9.36 -22.64
N ARG A 300 -2.28 -9.80 -21.71
CA ARG A 300 -3.56 -9.13 -21.43
C ARG A 300 -3.31 -7.82 -20.70
N THR A 301 -3.84 -6.72 -21.23
CA THR A 301 -3.68 -5.40 -20.63
C THR A 301 -5.01 -4.70 -20.42
N PHE A 302 -5.10 -3.95 -19.33
CA PHE A 302 -6.34 -3.36 -18.83
C PHE A 302 -6.16 -1.87 -18.58
N ALA A 303 -7.03 -1.04 -19.18
CA ALA A 303 -7.04 0.41 -19.00
C ALA A 303 -8.45 0.92 -18.69
N ILE A 304 -8.53 1.96 -17.85
CA ILE A 304 -9.75 2.73 -17.66
C ILE A 304 -9.63 4.08 -18.34
N GLY A 305 -10.67 4.43 -19.09
CA GLY A 305 -10.90 5.76 -19.64
C GLY A 305 -12.04 6.45 -18.92
N PHE A 306 -12.07 7.77 -18.99
CA PHE A 306 -13.18 8.60 -18.53
C PHE A 306 -13.78 9.32 -19.73
N HIS A 307 -15.09 9.57 -19.74
CA HIS A 307 -15.70 10.35 -20.82
C HIS A 307 -15.29 11.84 -20.77
N GLU A 308 -14.85 12.31 -19.61
CA GLU A 308 -14.31 13.65 -19.42
C GLU A 308 -12.90 13.77 -20.03
N LYS A 309 -12.77 14.54 -21.12
CA LYS A 309 -11.51 14.77 -21.86
C LYS A 309 -10.29 15.17 -21.01
N GLY A 310 -10.51 15.73 -19.82
CA GLY A 310 -9.44 16.10 -18.88
C GLY A 310 -8.81 14.93 -18.13
N TYR A 311 -9.49 13.77 -18.09
CA TYR A 311 -9.16 12.61 -17.26
C TYR A 311 -8.97 11.31 -18.06
N ASP A 312 -9.19 11.34 -19.38
CA ASP A 312 -9.03 10.17 -20.25
C ASP A 312 -7.55 9.89 -20.59
N GLU A 313 -6.98 8.82 -20.03
CA GLU A 313 -5.66 8.28 -20.41
C GLU A 313 -5.75 7.03 -21.31
N ALA A 314 -6.95 6.49 -21.54
CA ALA A 314 -7.14 5.20 -22.23
C ALA A 314 -6.65 5.24 -23.67
N GLN A 315 -6.87 6.35 -24.38
CA GLN A 315 -6.40 6.52 -25.77
C GLN A 315 -4.89 6.30 -25.91
N HIS A 316 -4.13 6.68 -24.89
CA HIS A 316 -2.70 6.51 -24.92
C HIS A 316 -2.26 5.11 -24.51
N ALA A 317 -2.92 4.52 -23.52
CA ALA A 317 -2.74 3.12 -23.18
C ALA A 317 -2.97 2.23 -24.41
N LYS A 318 -4.04 2.51 -25.16
CA LYS A 318 -4.36 1.87 -26.44
C LYS A 318 -3.25 1.99 -27.47
N ALA A 319 -2.68 3.18 -27.65
CA ALA A 319 -1.58 3.38 -28.61
C ALA A 319 -0.34 2.56 -28.25
N VAL A 320 0.02 2.51 -26.96
CA VAL A 320 1.12 1.67 -26.46
C VAL A 320 0.79 0.19 -26.63
N ALA A 321 -0.42 -0.24 -26.30
CA ALA A 321 -0.89 -1.60 -26.46
C ALA A 321 -0.85 -2.08 -27.92
N MET A 322 -1.32 -1.25 -28.86
CA MET A 322 -1.27 -1.54 -30.30
C MET A 322 0.17 -1.66 -30.80
N HIS A 323 1.08 -0.81 -30.31
CA HIS A 323 2.51 -0.88 -30.66
C HIS A 323 3.17 -2.16 -30.12
N LEU A 324 2.86 -2.55 -28.89
CA LEU A 324 3.42 -3.74 -28.25
C LEU A 324 2.73 -5.04 -28.71
N GLY A 325 1.56 -4.98 -29.34
CA GLY A 325 0.81 -6.16 -29.77
C GLY A 325 0.13 -6.92 -28.62
N THR A 326 -0.28 -6.21 -27.57
CA THR A 326 -0.96 -6.79 -26.39
C THR A 326 -2.45 -7.05 -26.65
N ASP A 327 -3.05 -8.00 -25.94
CA ASP A 327 -4.52 -8.19 -25.88
C ASP A 327 -5.14 -7.14 -24.94
N HIS A 328 -5.62 -6.03 -25.51
CA HIS A 328 -5.98 -4.83 -24.76
C HIS A 328 -7.48 -4.68 -24.55
N THR A 329 -7.88 -4.50 -23.28
CA THR A 329 -9.26 -4.22 -22.88
C THR A 329 -9.36 -2.83 -22.24
N GLU A 330 -10.29 -2.02 -22.76
CA GLU A 330 -10.59 -0.67 -22.28
C GLU A 330 -12.00 -0.64 -21.66
N LEU A 331 -12.15 -0.04 -20.49
CA LEU A 331 -13.45 0.32 -19.93
C LEU A 331 -13.55 1.83 -19.80
N TYR A 332 -14.52 2.42 -20.50
CA TYR A 332 -14.88 3.82 -20.32
C TYR A 332 -15.90 3.93 -19.20
N VAL A 333 -15.50 4.63 -18.14
CA VAL A 333 -16.27 4.82 -16.91
C VAL A 333 -17.01 6.14 -16.97
N THR A 334 -18.30 6.11 -16.63
CA THR A 334 -19.11 7.33 -16.45
C THR A 334 -18.93 7.90 -15.05
N ALA A 335 -19.29 9.16 -14.86
CA ALA A 335 -19.34 9.74 -13.51
C ALA A 335 -20.23 8.90 -12.57
N ASP A 336 -21.37 8.40 -13.05
CA ASP A 336 -22.30 7.58 -12.25
C ASP A 336 -21.68 6.26 -11.82
N ASP A 337 -20.94 5.58 -12.71
CA ASP A 337 -20.20 4.35 -12.37
C ASP A 337 -19.18 4.59 -11.25
N ALA A 338 -18.44 5.70 -11.34
CA ALA A 338 -17.45 6.09 -10.34
C ALA A 338 -18.10 6.45 -8.99
N LEU A 339 -19.24 7.12 -9.02
CA LEU A 339 -20.01 7.49 -7.83
C LEU A 339 -20.64 6.28 -7.15
N ALA A 340 -21.09 5.29 -7.93
CA ALA A 340 -21.67 4.06 -7.42
C ALA A 340 -20.70 3.21 -6.59
N VAL A 341 -19.39 3.43 -6.74
CA VAL A 341 -18.35 2.79 -5.91
C VAL A 341 -18.34 3.37 -4.49
N VAL A 342 -18.61 4.67 -4.33
CA VAL A 342 -18.35 5.42 -3.09
C VAL A 342 -18.94 4.76 -1.84
N PRO A 343 -20.20 4.27 -1.83
CA PRO A 343 -20.76 3.61 -0.65
C PRO A 343 -20.01 2.34 -0.22
N GLY A 344 -19.38 1.62 -1.15
CA GLY A 344 -18.67 0.37 -0.88
C GLY A 344 -17.23 0.54 -0.39
N LEU A 345 -16.65 1.75 -0.52
CA LEU A 345 -15.24 2.00 -0.21
C LEU A 345 -14.91 1.71 1.26
N ALA A 346 -15.79 2.12 2.18
CA ALA A 346 -15.59 1.90 3.61
C ALA A 346 -15.44 0.42 3.98
N ASP A 347 -16.17 -0.48 3.32
CA ASP A 347 -16.06 -1.92 3.55
C ASP A 347 -14.77 -2.48 2.93
N MET A 348 -14.41 -2.00 1.75
CA MET A 348 -13.25 -2.45 0.96
C MET A 348 -11.92 -2.25 1.69
N TYR A 349 -11.74 -1.10 2.34
CA TYR A 349 -10.45 -0.66 2.89
C TYR A 349 -10.18 -1.00 4.34
N ASP A 350 -11.14 -1.63 5.03
CA ASP A 350 -11.00 -2.25 6.36
C ASP A 350 -10.82 -1.25 7.53
N GLU A 351 -10.01 -0.20 7.35
CA GLU A 351 -9.92 1.00 8.19
C GLU A 351 -10.13 2.28 7.34
N PRO A 352 -10.34 3.47 7.95
CA PRO A 352 -10.51 4.71 7.20
C PRO A 352 -9.36 4.96 6.22
N PHE A 353 -9.68 5.15 4.94
CA PHE A 353 -8.74 5.34 3.84
C PHE A 353 -9.28 6.37 2.84
N ALA A 354 -8.44 7.31 2.40
CA ALA A 354 -8.90 8.51 1.67
C ALA A 354 -7.96 8.96 0.53
N ASP A 355 -7.24 8.05 -0.11
CA ASP A 355 -6.73 8.30 -1.47
C ASP A 355 -7.92 8.25 -2.44
N SER A 356 -8.29 9.39 -3.04
CA SER A 356 -9.40 9.47 -4.00
C SER A 356 -9.23 8.56 -5.23
N SER A 357 -8.00 8.17 -5.55
CA SER A 357 -7.73 7.24 -6.64
C SER A 357 -8.16 5.80 -6.33
N GLN A 358 -8.60 5.51 -5.10
CA GLN A 358 -9.32 4.28 -4.75
C GLN A 358 -10.54 4.00 -5.63
N ILE A 359 -11.21 5.06 -6.11
CA ILE A 359 -12.39 4.94 -6.98
C ILE A 359 -11.99 4.29 -8.32
N PRO A 360 -11.12 4.90 -9.14
CA PRO A 360 -10.70 4.26 -10.39
C PRO A 360 -9.91 2.96 -10.18
N THR A 361 -9.19 2.79 -9.07
CA THR A 361 -8.51 1.52 -8.79
C THR A 361 -9.53 0.39 -8.61
N SER A 362 -10.62 0.61 -7.86
CA SER A 362 -11.66 -0.39 -7.65
C SER A 362 -12.36 -0.80 -8.96
N LEU A 363 -12.48 0.13 -9.91
CA LEU A 363 -13.10 -0.13 -11.20
C LEU A 363 -12.16 -0.95 -12.09
N VAL A 364 -10.86 -0.60 -12.13
CA VAL A 364 -9.91 -1.30 -13.03
C VAL A 364 -9.64 -2.71 -12.54
N THR A 365 -9.60 -2.92 -11.22
CA THR A 365 -9.46 -4.26 -10.65
C THR A 365 -10.69 -5.10 -10.91
N ARG A 366 -11.90 -4.54 -10.77
CA ARG A 366 -13.16 -5.24 -11.10
C ARG A 366 -13.20 -5.66 -12.57
N MET A 367 -12.79 -4.78 -13.49
CA MET A 367 -12.68 -5.12 -14.91
C MET A 367 -11.65 -6.24 -15.13
N ALA A 368 -10.41 -6.06 -14.67
CA ALA A 368 -9.35 -7.04 -14.88
C ALA A 368 -9.72 -8.43 -14.34
N ARG A 369 -10.39 -8.47 -13.18
CA ARG A 369 -10.84 -9.73 -12.57
C ARG A 369 -11.74 -10.57 -13.48
N GLN A 370 -12.51 -9.95 -14.37
CA GLN A 370 -13.37 -10.68 -15.32
C GLN A 370 -12.54 -11.53 -16.31
N HIS A 371 -11.26 -11.24 -16.45
CA HIS A 371 -10.38 -11.85 -17.46
C HIS A 371 -9.16 -12.57 -16.87
N VAL A 372 -8.66 -12.13 -15.71
CA VAL A 372 -7.44 -12.65 -15.09
C VAL A 372 -7.57 -12.79 -13.57
N THR A 373 -6.73 -13.63 -12.97
CA THR A 373 -6.63 -13.82 -11.52
C THR A 373 -5.44 -13.06 -10.93
N VAL A 374 -4.44 -12.75 -11.77
CA VAL A 374 -3.23 -12.00 -11.42
C VAL A 374 -3.05 -10.81 -12.36
N ALA A 375 -2.66 -9.65 -11.83
CA ALA A 375 -2.33 -8.46 -12.63
C ALA A 375 -1.03 -7.79 -12.14
N LEU A 376 -0.09 -7.50 -13.05
CA LEU A 376 1.08 -6.69 -12.73
C LEU A 376 0.74 -5.19 -12.80
N SER A 377 1.34 -4.41 -11.90
CA SER A 377 1.19 -2.95 -11.84
C SER A 377 2.54 -2.22 -11.98
N GLY A 378 2.48 -0.97 -12.44
CA GLY A 378 3.63 -0.05 -12.52
C GLY A 378 3.80 0.84 -11.28
N ASP A 379 3.18 0.51 -10.15
CA ASP A 379 3.31 1.29 -8.90
C ASP A 379 4.76 1.30 -8.37
N GLY A 380 5.12 2.31 -7.58
CA GLY A 380 6.45 2.45 -6.98
C GLY A 380 7.53 3.10 -7.87
N GLY A 381 7.28 3.23 -9.18
CA GLY A 381 8.25 3.84 -10.10
C GLY A 381 8.53 5.32 -9.84
N ASP A 382 7.54 6.09 -9.34
CA ASP A 382 7.72 7.49 -8.99
C ASP A 382 8.63 7.67 -7.76
N GLU A 383 8.42 6.86 -6.72
CA GLU A 383 9.22 6.81 -5.49
C GLU A 383 10.66 6.43 -5.80
N LEU A 384 10.86 5.41 -6.65
CA LEU A 384 12.17 4.83 -6.88
C LEU A 384 13.04 5.62 -7.87
N PHE A 385 12.44 6.18 -8.92
CA PHE A 385 13.15 6.85 -10.01
C PHE A 385 12.86 8.36 -10.10
N GLY A 386 12.22 8.95 -9.09
CA GLY A 386 12.07 10.41 -8.99
C GLY A 386 11.03 11.01 -9.93
N GLY A 387 9.89 10.33 -10.07
CA GLY A 387 8.86 10.71 -11.04
C GLY A 387 7.88 11.79 -10.60
N TYR A 388 7.74 12.04 -9.30
CA TYR A 388 6.79 13.04 -8.85
C TYR A 388 7.25 14.48 -9.07
N SER A 389 6.38 15.28 -9.69
CA SER A 389 6.61 16.72 -9.87
C SER A 389 6.77 17.48 -8.53
N ARG A 390 6.23 16.94 -7.43
CA ARG A 390 6.39 17.51 -6.08
C ARG A 390 7.86 17.52 -5.65
N TYR A 391 8.66 16.53 -6.04
CA TYR A 391 10.08 16.47 -5.67
C TYR A 391 10.86 17.65 -6.26
N PHE A 392 10.67 17.93 -7.54
CA PHE A 392 11.29 19.09 -8.20
C PHE A 392 10.87 20.40 -7.54
N ARG A 393 9.57 20.55 -7.26
CA ARG A 393 9.00 21.75 -6.64
C ARG A 393 9.56 21.99 -5.24
N VAL A 394 9.48 20.99 -4.37
CA VAL A 394 9.93 21.08 -2.98
C VAL A 394 11.44 21.26 -2.92
N ASN A 395 12.22 20.54 -3.74
CA ASN A 395 13.67 20.73 -3.79
C ASN A 395 14.03 22.19 -4.12
N ASN A 396 13.39 22.77 -5.13
CA ASN A 396 13.62 24.16 -5.51
C ASN A 396 13.17 25.16 -4.44
N TRP A 397 12.07 24.87 -3.73
CA TRP A 397 11.58 25.73 -2.64
C TRP A 397 12.49 25.65 -1.42
N TRP A 398 12.91 24.45 -1.04
CA TRP A 398 13.81 24.20 0.08
C TRP A 398 15.18 24.86 -0.11
N GLN A 399 15.77 24.76 -1.30
CA GLN A 399 17.05 25.42 -1.60
C GLN A 399 16.99 26.95 -1.47
N LYS A 400 15.83 27.56 -1.72
CA LYS A 400 15.61 29.00 -1.49
C LYS A 400 15.36 29.28 -0.01
N PHE A 401 14.62 28.40 0.66
CA PHE A 401 14.29 28.50 2.08
C PHE A 401 15.52 28.39 3.00
N GLU A 402 16.43 27.46 2.72
CA GLU A 402 17.66 27.29 3.50
C GLU A 402 18.53 28.56 3.54
N ARG A 403 18.44 29.41 2.52
CA ARG A 403 19.17 30.68 2.45
C ARG A 403 18.62 31.77 3.38
N ILE A 404 17.39 31.62 3.86
CA ILE A 404 16.78 32.58 4.79
C ILE A 404 17.28 32.26 6.21
N PRO A 405 17.80 33.20 7.01
CA PRO A 405 18.19 32.95 8.40
C PRO A 405 17.03 32.43 9.25
N SER A 406 17.27 31.41 10.08
CA SER A 406 16.22 30.74 10.89
C SER A 406 15.38 31.70 11.74
N LEU A 407 16.01 32.73 12.32
CA LEU A 407 15.35 33.75 13.13
C LEU A 407 14.27 34.57 12.39
N LEU A 408 14.35 34.65 11.06
CA LEU A 408 13.40 35.39 10.23
C LEU A 408 12.27 34.51 9.68
N ARG A 409 12.43 33.18 9.70
CA ARG A 409 11.51 32.25 9.03
C ARG A 409 10.15 32.18 9.73
N THR A 410 10.14 31.96 11.04
CA THR A 410 8.92 31.87 11.85
C THR A 410 8.06 33.15 11.83
N PRO A 411 8.61 34.37 12.08
CA PRO A 411 7.82 35.59 12.00
C PRO A 411 7.32 35.88 10.58
N ALA A 412 8.13 35.62 9.54
CA ALA A 412 7.69 35.76 8.15
C ALA A 412 6.56 34.77 7.80
N GLY A 413 6.66 33.52 8.25
CA GLY A 413 5.62 32.51 8.08
C GLY A 413 4.31 32.87 8.78
N ALA A 414 4.38 33.43 9.98
CA ALA A 414 3.21 33.93 10.71
C ALA A 414 2.53 35.10 9.98
N LEU A 415 3.30 36.07 9.48
CA LEU A 415 2.80 37.20 8.70
C LEU A 415 2.15 36.76 7.38
N LEU A 416 2.79 35.83 6.66
CA LEU A 416 2.24 35.28 5.41
C LEU A 416 0.95 34.49 5.66
N SER A 417 0.91 33.69 6.73
CA SER A 417 -0.31 32.96 7.11
C SER A 417 -1.44 33.94 7.48
N ALA A 418 -1.14 34.99 8.24
CA ALA A 418 -2.10 36.02 8.62
C ALA A 418 -2.63 36.81 7.42
N SER A 419 -1.80 37.03 6.39
CA SER A 419 -2.20 37.73 5.16
C SER A 419 -3.32 37.02 4.39
N THR A 420 -3.53 35.71 4.64
CA THR A 420 -4.62 34.95 4.03
C THR A 420 -6.01 35.36 4.53
N HIS A 421 -6.09 36.20 5.57
CA HIS A 421 -7.33 36.78 6.10
C HIS A 421 -7.69 38.15 5.46
N LEU A 422 -6.81 38.77 4.67
CA LEU A 422 -7.05 40.07 4.01
C LEU A 422 -7.89 39.94 2.72
N PRO A 423 -8.86 40.83 2.42
CA PRO A 423 -9.79 40.72 1.28
C PRO A 423 -9.07 40.60 -0.08
N GLY A 424 -9.43 39.58 -0.88
CA GLY A 424 -8.83 39.27 -2.19
C GLY A 424 -9.23 37.87 -2.72
N ARG A 425 -9.32 37.67 -4.04
CA ARG A 425 -9.84 36.43 -4.68
C ARG A 425 -8.76 35.36 -4.94
N GLY A 426 -9.14 34.07 -4.82
CA GLY A 426 -8.59 32.96 -5.63
C GLY A 426 -7.55 32.01 -5.01
N ALA A 427 -7.07 31.07 -5.87
CA ALA A 427 -6.07 30.03 -5.59
C ALA A 427 -4.72 30.55 -5.03
N TRP A 428 -4.46 31.84 -5.18
CA TRP A 428 -3.31 32.54 -4.61
C TRP A 428 -3.29 32.47 -3.07
N ARG A 429 -4.44 32.63 -2.38
CA ARG A 429 -4.49 32.54 -0.91
C ARG A 429 -4.13 31.15 -0.37
N GLY A 430 -4.56 30.08 -1.06
CA GLY A 430 -4.21 28.71 -0.68
C GLY A 430 -2.71 28.45 -0.79
N LYS A 431 -2.08 28.97 -1.86
CA LYS A 431 -0.62 28.90 -2.05
C LYS A 431 0.15 29.71 -1.00
N VAL A 432 -0.33 30.92 -0.66
CA VAL A 432 0.29 31.78 0.37
C VAL A 432 0.16 31.17 1.76
N GLY A 433 -1.01 30.61 2.10
CA GLY A 433 -1.22 29.92 3.38
C GLY A 433 -0.31 28.70 3.53
N LYS A 434 -0.26 27.84 2.51
CA LYS A 434 0.64 26.68 2.48
C LYS A 434 2.11 27.10 2.60
N LEU A 435 2.51 28.18 1.92
CA LEU A 435 3.86 28.71 2.03
C LEU A 435 4.15 29.24 3.45
N GLY A 436 3.20 29.94 4.07
CA GLY A 436 3.30 30.41 5.45
C GLY A 436 3.47 29.27 6.46
N GLU A 437 2.76 28.16 6.26
CA GLU A 437 2.93 26.93 7.06
C GLU A 437 4.31 26.31 6.86
N LEU A 438 4.74 26.14 5.61
CA LEU A 438 6.05 25.56 5.27
C LEU A 438 7.22 26.38 5.82
N LEU A 439 7.07 27.71 5.91
CA LEU A 439 8.10 28.58 6.47
C LEU A 439 8.37 28.35 7.96
N ARG A 440 7.47 27.64 8.66
CA ARG A 440 7.61 27.30 10.08
C ARG A 440 8.35 25.98 10.31
N ALA A 441 8.75 25.28 9.26
CA ALA A 441 9.45 24.00 9.38
C ALA A 441 10.87 24.18 9.91
N ASP A 442 11.22 23.35 10.91
CA ASP A 442 12.54 23.38 11.54
C ASP A 442 13.57 22.53 10.79
N THR A 443 13.11 21.46 10.15
CA THR A 443 13.97 20.51 9.43
C THR A 443 13.46 20.27 8.01
N ARG A 444 14.33 19.70 7.18
CA ARG A 444 13.97 19.26 5.82
C ARG A 444 12.84 18.23 5.82
N GLY A 445 12.88 17.29 6.77
CA GLY A 445 11.85 16.26 6.93
C GLY A 445 10.51 16.89 7.32
N ASP A 446 10.51 17.83 8.26
CA ASP A 446 9.31 18.54 8.68
C ASP A 446 8.73 19.44 7.58
N PHE A 447 9.59 20.10 6.79
CA PHE A 447 9.14 20.86 5.62
C PHE A 447 8.41 19.97 4.62
N TYR A 448 8.97 18.79 4.35
CA TYR A 448 8.33 17.84 3.44
C TYR A 448 7.03 17.28 4.03
N ARG A 449 7.02 16.91 5.32
CA ARG A 449 5.82 16.49 6.05
C ARG A 449 4.70 17.50 5.90
N LEU A 450 4.97 18.77 6.20
CA LEU A 450 4.00 19.86 6.06
C LEU A 450 3.56 20.04 4.61
N PHE A 451 4.44 19.82 3.62
CA PHE A 451 4.08 19.90 2.21
C PHE A 451 3.03 18.86 1.82
N VAL A 452 3.26 17.59 2.20
CA VAL A 452 2.38 16.46 1.87
C VAL A 452 1.18 16.32 2.82
N SER A 453 1.09 17.15 3.86
CA SER A 453 -0.04 17.15 4.79
C SER A 453 -1.30 17.74 4.17
N TYR A 454 -2.43 17.07 4.39
CA TYR A 454 -3.77 17.62 4.20
C TYR A 454 -4.10 18.54 5.38
N TRP A 455 -4.44 18.00 6.55
CA TRP A 455 -4.61 18.81 7.75
C TRP A 455 -3.26 19.07 8.41
N SER A 456 -2.73 20.29 8.25
CA SER A 456 -1.41 20.70 8.75
C SER A 456 -1.28 20.63 10.28
N ASP A 457 -2.38 20.81 11.00
CA ASP A 457 -2.52 20.63 12.45
C ASP A 457 -3.73 19.73 12.73
N PRO A 458 -3.58 18.39 12.69
CA PRO A 458 -4.68 17.45 12.83
C PRO A 458 -5.28 17.48 14.24
N ALA A 459 -4.54 17.91 15.26
CA ALA A 459 -5.05 18.03 16.64
C ALA A 459 -6.13 19.11 16.77
N ARG A 460 -6.20 20.08 15.86
CA ARG A 460 -7.32 21.06 15.80
C ARG A 460 -8.60 20.48 15.21
N VAL A 461 -8.51 19.31 14.58
CA VAL A 461 -9.62 18.67 13.86
C VAL A 461 -10.09 17.45 14.64
N VAL A 462 -9.15 16.68 15.20
CA VAL A 462 -9.43 15.47 15.97
C VAL A 462 -9.45 15.80 17.45
N LYS A 463 -10.61 15.63 18.08
CA LYS A 463 -10.78 15.87 19.52
C LYS A 463 -9.86 14.97 20.32
N GLY A 464 -8.99 15.54 21.16
CA GLY A 464 -8.09 14.78 22.02
C GLY A 464 -7.10 13.88 21.29
N GLY A 465 -6.91 14.05 19.98
CA GLY A 465 -5.91 13.33 19.20
C GLY A 465 -4.56 14.02 19.27
N VAL A 466 -3.50 13.23 19.43
CA VAL A 466 -2.12 13.69 19.36
C VAL A 466 -1.46 12.97 18.19
N GLU A 467 -0.81 13.73 17.31
CA GLU A 467 -0.05 13.14 16.22
C GLU A 467 1.20 12.44 16.79
N PRO A 468 1.41 11.15 16.49
CA PRO A 468 2.64 10.45 16.86
C PRO A 468 3.87 11.02 16.14
N VAL A 469 5.04 10.75 16.71
CA VAL A 469 6.31 11.00 16.02
C VAL A 469 6.38 10.07 14.80
N SER A 470 6.66 10.65 13.64
CA SER A 470 6.74 9.92 12.37
C SER A 470 8.17 9.91 11.81
N GLU A 471 8.38 9.10 10.77
CA GLU A 471 9.64 8.97 10.02
C GLU A 471 10.20 10.31 9.49
N PHE A 472 9.34 11.32 9.33
CA PHE A 472 9.72 12.66 8.94
C PHE A 472 10.59 13.39 9.97
N ALA A 473 10.54 12.98 11.26
CA ALA A 473 11.35 13.57 12.31
C ALA A 473 12.81 13.08 12.29
N GLN A 474 13.09 11.95 11.61
CA GLN A 474 14.43 11.39 11.56
C GLN A 474 15.37 12.23 10.68
N ALA A 475 16.65 12.24 11.05
CA ALA A 475 17.67 12.94 10.26
C ALA A 475 17.82 12.29 8.88
N MET A 476 17.74 13.13 7.84
CA MET A 476 17.84 12.67 6.45
C MET A 476 19.24 12.88 5.90
N ARG A 477 19.83 11.84 5.32
CA ARG A 477 21.11 11.88 4.58
C ARG A 477 20.87 12.10 3.10
N GLY A 478 21.87 12.64 2.40
CA GLY A 478 21.82 12.86 0.95
C GLY A 478 21.09 14.14 0.51
N SER A 479 20.83 14.23 -0.79
CA SER A 479 20.16 15.40 -1.39
C SER A 479 18.72 15.55 -0.91
N THR A 480 18.16 16.75 -1.01
CA THR A 480 16.75 16.98 -0.64
C THR A 480 15.80 16.18 -1.51
N PHE A 481 16.12 16.06 -2.80
CA PHE A 481 15.36 15.24 -3.75
C PHE A 481 15.31 13.76 -3.33
N GLU A 482 16.47 13.13 -3.11
CA GLU A 482 16.54 11.73 -2.66
C GLU A 482 15.93 11.53 -1.27
N SER A 483 16.02 12.52 -0.39
CA SER A 483 15.39 12.44 0.93
C SER A 483 13.86 12.31 0.83
N MET A 484 13.22 13.04 -0.08
CA MET A 484 11.77 12.92 -0.31
C MET A 484 11.41 11.58 -0.94
N MET A 485 12.20 11.10 -1.90
CA MET A 485 12.03 9.76 -2.48
C MET A 485 12.05 8.68 -1.40
N LYS A 486 13.05 8.74 -0.52
CA LYS A 486 13.19 7.81 0.61
C LYS A 486 12.03 7.90 1.59
N LEU A 487 11.59 9.10 1.96
CA LEU A 487 10.44 9.29 2.85
C LEU A 487 9.16 8.72 2.24
N ASP A 488 8.92 8.95 0.94
CA ASP A 488 7.73 8.40 0.28
C ASP A 488 7.79 6.88 0.18
N THR A 489 8.96 6.28 -0.10
CA THR A 489 9.11 4.81 -0.03
C THR A 489 8.77 4.25 1.35
N ILE A 490 9.16 4.93 2.43
CA ILE A 490 8.99 4.41 3.80
C ILE A 490 7.59 4.72 4.36
N THR A 491 6.97 5.82 3.95
CA THR A 491 5.72 6.31 4.58
C THR A 491 4.52 6.29 3.66
N TYR A 492 4.68 6.62 2.37
CA TYR A 492 3.58 6.81 1.43
C TYR A 492 3.28 5.52 0.66
N LEU A 493 4.32 4.88 0.14
CA LEU A 493 4.21 3.62 -0.61
C LEU A 493 3.52 2.49 0.18
N PRO A 494 3.97 2.10 1.39
CA PRO A 494 3.44 0.93 2.09
C PRO A 494 2.01 1.08 2.59
N ASP A 495 1.62 2.27 3.03
CA ASP A 495 0.34 2.49 3.72
C ASP A 495 -0.69 3.28 2.88
N ASP A 496 -0.28 3.91 1.77
CA ASP A 496 -1.19 4.53 0.79
C ASP A 496 -1.31 3.71 -0.49
N ILE A 497 -0.24 3.68 -1.29
CA ILE A 497 -0.30 3.09 -2.65
C ILE A 497 -0.55 1.58 -2.58
N LEU A 498 0.22 0.85 -1.77
CA LEU A 498 0.11 -0.61 -1.71
C LEU A 498 -1.18 -1.04 -1.02
N VAL A 499 -1.66 -0.29 -0.02
CA VAL A 499 -2.99 -0.51 0.58
C VAL A 499 -4.10 -0.26 -0.44
N LYS A 500 -4.03 0.86 -1.19
CA LYS A 500 -5.01 1.19 -2.25
C LYS A 500 -5.19 0.01 -3.20
N VAL A 501 -4.08 -0.47 -3.72
CA VAL A 501 -4.04 -1.48 -4.78
C VAL A 501 -4.42 -2.86 -4.24
N ASP A 502 -3.83 -3.30 -3.11
CA ASP A 502 -4.16 -4.60 -2.52
C ASP A 502 -5.64 -4.68 -2.14
N ARG A 503 -6.20 -3.69 -1.44
CA ARG A 503 -7.60 -3.75 -0.98
C ARG A 503 -8.60 -3.68 -2.12
N ALA A 504 -8.38 -2.80 -3.10
CA ALA A 504 -9.25 -2.73 -4.28
C ALA A 504 -9.21 -4.01 -5.13
N ALA A 505 -8.02 -4.61 -5.30
CA ALA A 505 -7.89 -5.83 -6.07
C ALA A 505 -8.46 -7.03 -5.32
N MET A 506 -8.18 -7.13 -4.03
CA MET A 506 -8.60 -8.26 -3.22
C MET A 506 -10.09 -8.27 -2.90
N ALA A 507 -10.76 -7.10 -2.92
CA ALA A 507 -12.22 -7.03 -2.87
C ALA A 507 -12.93 -7.80 -4.00
N VAL A 508 -12.22 -8.06 -5.11
CA VAL A 508 -12.69 -8.86 -6.24
C VAL A 508 -11.85 -10.12 -6.43
N SER A 509 -11.08 -10.56 -5.43
CA SER A 509 -10.22 -11.74 -5.53
C SER A 509 -9.21 -11.69 -6.69
N LEU A 510 -8.64 -10.51 -6.98
CA LEU A 510 -7.55 -10.31 -7.94
C LEU A 510 -6.23 -10.09 -7.19
N GLU A 511 -5.20 -10.85 -7.51
CA GLU A 511 -3.85 -10.58 -7.01
C GLU A 511 -3.14 -9.53 -7.85
N THR A 512 -2.55 -8.53 -7.20
CA THR A 512 -1.65 -7.57 -7.84
C THR A 512 -0.21 -7.81 -7.46
N ARG A 513 0.69 -7.64 -8.43
CA ARG A 513 2.15 -7.76 -8.26
C ARG A 513 2.84 -6.50 -8.76
N VAL A 514 3.87 -6.03 -8.05
CA VAL A 514 4.52 -4.74 -8.35
C VAL A 514 6.02 -4.92 -8.59
N PRO A 515 6.48 -5.14 -9.84
CA PRO A 515 7.89 -5.47 -10.11
C PRO A 515 8.88 -4.36 -9.76
N LEU A 516 8.47 -3.09 -9.83
CA LEU A 516 9.36 -1.96 -9.58
C LEU A 516 9.82 -1.85 -8.12
N ILE A 517 9.10 -2.47 -7.18
CA ILE A 517 9.43 -2.45 -5.76
C ILE A 517 10.11 -3.74 -5.29
N ASP A 518 10.43 -4.65 -6.21
CA ASP A 518 11.32 -5.78 -5.93
C ASP A 518 12.61 -5.23 -5.30
N HIS A 519 13.02 -5.78 -4.15
CA HIS A 519 14.15 -5.25 -3.40
C HIS A 519 15.44 -5.18 -4.22
N ARG A 520 15.63 -6.07 -5.21
CA ARG A 520 16.79 -6.06 -6.10
C ARG A 520 16.74 -4.86 -7.06
N VAL A 521 15.55 -4.51 -7.55
CA VAL A 521 15.33 -3.29 -8.35
C VAL A 521 15.52 -2.06 -7.47
N TYR A 522 15.01 -2.09 -6.23
CA TYR A 522 15.15 -1.02 -5.26
C TYR A 522 16.61 -0.72 -4.93
N GLU A 523 17.36 -1.75 -4.54
CA GLU A 523 18.78 -1.66 -4.17
C GLU A 523 19.63 -1.23 -5.38
N PHE A 524 19.36 -1.76 -6.57
CA PHE A 524 20.01 -1.31 -7.80
C PHE A 524 19.75 0.17 -8.06
N ALA A 525 18.48 0.60 -8.02
CA ALA A 525 18.12 1.98 -8.26
C ALA A 525 18.73 2.94 -7.23
N TRP A 526 18.86 2.54 -5.97
CA TRP A 526 19.58 3.35 -4.96
C TRP A 526 21.08 3.39 -5.14
N SER A 527 21.65 2.37 -5.78
CA SER A 527 23.07 2.34 -6.14
C SER A 527 23.38 3.22 -7.36
N LEU A 528 22.37 3.71 -8.10
CA LEU A 528 22.58 4.61 -9.24
C LEU A 528 23.03 6.01 -8.80
N PRO A 529 24.00 6.63 -9.50
CA PRO A 529 24.22 8.06 -9.45
C PRO A 529 22.96 8.87 -9.72
N HIS A 530 22.81 10.01 -9.03
CA HIS A 530 21.61 10.86 -9.09
C HIS A 530 21.18 11.22 -10.53
N GLN A 531 22.14 11.44 -11.43
CA GLN A 531 21.90 11.79 -12.84
C GLN A 531 21.12 10.75 -13.65
N TYR A 532 21.08 9.49 -13.20
CA TYR A 532 20.30 8.42 -13.82
C TYR A 532 18.85 8.38 -13.32
N LYS A 533 18.58 8.92 -12.13
CA LYS A 533 17.22 9.14 -11.64
C LYS A 533 16.65 10.43 -12.23
N VAL A 534 17.43 11.51 -12.15
CA VAL A 534 17.04 12.86 -12.55
C VAL A 534 18.13 13.51 -13.39
N ARG A 535 17.77 13.91 -14.62
CA ARG A 535 18.67 14.64 -15.53
C ARG A 535 17.99 15.95 -15.94
N GLY A 536 18.50 17.07 -15.45
CA GLY A 536 17.87 18.38 -15.64
C GLY A 536 16.48 18.44 -15.00
N ALA A 537 15.45 18.74 -15.79
CA ALA A 537 14.06 18.76 -15.34
C ALA A 537 13.34 17.40 -15.54
N THR A 538 14.06 16.38 -16.02
CA THR A 538 13.49 15.07 -16.37
C THR A 538 13.77 14.06 -15.27
N GLY A 539 12.72 13.63 -14.58
CA GLY A 539 12.76 12.46 -13.68
C GLY A 539 12.57 11.15 -14.44
N LYS A 540 12.79 10.03 -13.76
CA LYS A 540 12.73 8.68 -14.34
C LYS A 540 13.66 8.48 -15.53
N TRP A 541 14.80 9.18 -15.53
CA TRP A 541 15.60 9.31 -16.75
C TRP A 541 16.07 7.95 -17.29
N LEU A 542 16.64 7.09 -16.45
CA LEU A 542 17.12 5.77 -16.87
C LEU A 542 15.98 4.80 -17.19
N LEU A 543 14.88 4.85 -16.43
CA LEU A 543 13.68 4.04 -16.69
C LEU A 543 13.07 4.38 -18.06
N ARG A 544 13.08 5.67 -18.43
CA ARG A 544 12.70 6.13 -19.78
C ARG A 544 13.62 5.54 -20.85
N GLN A 545 14.94 5.52 -20.64
CA GLN A 545 15.87 4.92 -21.61
C GLN A 545 15.57 3.45 -21.87
N VAL A 546 15.25 2.68 -20.82
CA VAL A 546 14.79 1.29 -20.96
C VAL A 546 13.53 1.24 -21.82
N LEU A 547 12.50 2.04 -21.48
CA LEU A 547 11.24 2.05 -22.23
C LEU A 547 11.40 2.41 -23.70
N TYR A 548 12.29 3.36 -24.03
CA TYR A 548 12.50 3.81 -25.40
C TYR A 548 13.08 2.75 -26.34
N ARG A 549 13.64 1.66 -25.80
CA ARG A 549 14.05 0.48 -26.59
C ARG A 549 12.86 -0.31 -27.11
N HIS A 550 11.74 -0.24 -26.39
CA HIS A 550 10.54 -1.04 -26.66
C HIS A 550 9.41 -0.23 -27.25
N VAL A 551 9.28 1.05 -26.89
CA VAL A 551 8.18 1.93 -27.27
C VAL A 551 8.71 3.28 -27.76
N PRO A 552 8.26 3.79 -28.93
CA PRO A 552 8.65 5.09 -29.43
C PRO A 552 8.42 6.22 -28.41
N GLN A 553 9.39 7.12 -28.26
CA GLN A 553 9.34 8.26 -27.33
C GLN A 553 8.03 9.04 -27.44
N ALA A 554 7.56 9.29 -28.66
CA ALA A 554 6.35 10.06 -28.95
C ALA A 554 5.07 9.48 -28.31
N LEU A 555 5.03 8.19 -27.98
CA LEU A 555 3.86 7.56 -27.35
C LEU A 555 3.83 7.76 -25.82
N VAL A 556 5.00 7.96 -25.20
CA VAL A 556 5.17 7.87 -23.73
C VAL A 556 5.69 9.18 -23.10
N ASP A 557 6.36 10.03 -23.87
CA ASP A 557 6.84 11.34 -23.43
C ASP A 557 5.76 12.40 -23.55
N ARG A 558 4.80 12.34 -22.61
CA ARG A 558 3.73 13.33 -22.50
C ARG A 558 3.60 13.89 -21.08
N PRO A 559 2.97 15.06 -20.91
CA PRO A 559 2.60 15.55 -19.59
C PRO A 559 1.73 14.51 -18.88
N LYS A 560 2.22 13.98 -17.76
CA LYS A 560 1.50 12.99 -16.94
C LYS A 560 0.16 13.59 -16.48
N ARG A 561 -0.94 12.88 -16.74
CA ARG A 561 -2.20 13.14 -16.04
C ARG A 561 -2.25 12.15 -14.87
N GLY A 562 -2.63 12.62 -13.69
CA GLY A 562 -2.69 11.74 -12.54
C GLY A 562 -3.85 10.75 -12.70
N PHE A 563 -3.78 9.61 -12.02
CA PHE A 563 -4.91 8.68 -11.83
C PHE A 563 -5.94 9.30 -10.86
N ALA A 564 -6.44 10.49 -11.22
CA ALA A 564 -7.24 11.37 -10.38
C ALA A 564 -8.67 11.46 -10.91
N VAL A 565 -9.61 11.71 -9.99
CA VAL A 565 -11.02 11.94 -10.32
C VAL A 565 -11.39 13.41 -10.12
N PRO A 566 -12.47 13.92 -10.75
CA PRO A 566 -12.96 15.29 -10.55
C PRO A 566 -13.68 15.45 -9.20
N LEU A 567 -13.03 15.05 -8.10
CA LEU A 567 -13.60 15.01 -6.75
C LEU A 567 -14.17 16.37 -6.32
N ALA A 568 -13.49 17.47 -6.61
CA ALA A 568 -13.99 18.81 -6.32
C ALA A 568 -15.30 19.17 -7.04
N ALA A 569 -15.52 18.62 -8.24
CA ALA A 569 -16.78 18.82 -8.96
C ALA A 569 -17.85 17.91 -8.35
N TRP A 570 -17.51 16.67 -8.03
CA TRP A 570 -18.43 15.71 -7.43
C TRP A 570 -18.95 16.17 -6.06
N LEU A 571 -18.09 16.64 -5.17
CA LEU A 571 -18.50 17.16 -3.86
C LEU A 571 -19.35 18.44 -3.93
N ARG A 572 -19.28 19.20 -5.02
CA ARG A 572 -20.16 20.37 -5.25
C ARG A 572 -21.46 20.03 -5.98
N GLY A 573 -21.55 18.85 -6.57
CA GLY A 573 -22.68 18.39 -7.36
C GLY A 573 -23.17 17.04 -6.86
N PRO A 574 -22.91 15.94 -7.59
CA PRO A 574 -23.57 14.65 -7.35
C PRO A 574 -23.31 14.00 -5.98
N LEU A 575 -22.19 14.31 -5.30
CA LEU A 575 -21.91 13.83 -3.94
C LEU A 575 -22.28 14.83 -2.85
N ARG A 576 -22.87 15.98 -3.20
CA ARG A 576 -23.09 17.05 -2.25
C ARG A 576 -24.03 16.63 -1.11
N ASP A 577 -25.18 16.04 -1.44
CA ASP A 577 -26.18 15.67 -0.44
C ASP A 577 -25.65 14.58 0.50
N TRP A 578 -24.94 13.59 -0.06
CA TRP A 578 -24.23 12.57 0.70
C TRP A 578 -23.19 13.18 1.65
N ALA A 579 -22.40 14.14 1.15
CA ALA A 579 -21.40 14.82 1.96
C ALA A 579 -22.02 15.70 3.06
N GLU A 580 -23.10 16.44 2.76
CA GLU A 580 -23.80 17.26 3.75
C GLU A 580 -24.43 16.42 4.86
N ALA A 581 -24.96 15.23 4.54
CA ALA A 581 -25.48 14.29 5.53
C ALA A 581 -24.39 13.76 6.47
N LEU A 582 -23.22 13.41 5.95
CA LEU A 582 -22.08 12.95 6.76
C LEU A 582 -21.40 14.07 7.56
N LEU A 583 -21.50 15.31 7.09
CA LEU A 583 -20.93 16.50 7.74
C LEU A 583 -21.94 17.23 8.63
N ASP A 584 -23.10 16.63 8.92
CA ASP A 584 -24.12 17.26 9.76
C ASP A 584 -23.53 17.72 11.13
N PRO A 585 -23.71 18.99 11.53
CA PRO A 585 -23.10 19.50 12.76
C PRO A 585 -23.58 18.81 14.04
N ALA A 586 -24.82 18.32 14.10
CA ALA A 586 -25.33 17.61 15.27
C ALA A 586 -24.69 16.23 15.36
N ARG A 587 -24.61 15.52 14.22
CA ARG A 587 -23.92 14.24 14.06
C ARG A 587 -22.45 14.32 14.51
N LEU A 588 -21.67 15.26 13.96
CA LEU A 588 -20.24 15.39 14.31
C LEU A 588 -20.02 15.68 15.80
N ARG A 589 -20.92 16.44 16.43
CA ARG A 589 -20.86 16.71 17.89
C ARG A 589 -21.20 15.47 18.71
N GLN A 590 -22.25 14.75 18.34
CA GLN A 590 -22.72 13.55 19.04
C GLN A 590 -21.66 12.43 19.00
N GLU A 591 -21.02 12.23 17.86
CA GLU A 591 -20.00 11.18 17.72
C GLU A 591 -18.71 11.47 18.49
N GLY A 592 -18.38 12.76 18.70
CA GLY A 592 -17.28 13.17 19.58
C GLY A 592 -15.86 12.94 19.04
N TRP A 593 -15.70 12.65 17.74
CA TRP A 593 -14.37 12.45 17.12
C TRP A 593 -13.75 13.73 16.59
N PHE A 594 -14.58 14.59 16.01
CA PHE A 594 -14.13 15.77 15.30
C PHE A 594 -14.54 17.07 16.00
N GLU A 595 -13.74 18.10 15.80
CA GLU A 595 -14.13 19.50 15.99
C GLU A 595 -14.92 19.97 14.76
N PRO A 596 -16.24 20.24 14.87
CA PRO A 596 -17.06 20.50 13.69
C PRO A 596 -16.71 21.80 12.96
N GLU A 597 -16.41 22.88 13.69
CA GLU A 597 -16.31 24.21 13.07
C GLU A 597 -15.17 24.33 12.04
N PRO A 598 -13.94 23.83 12.28
CA PRO A 598 -12.89 23.80 11.26
C PRO A 598 -13.30 23.08 9.97
N ILE A 599 -14.08 21.99 10.09
CA ILE A 599 -14.55 21.16 8.97
C ILE A 599 -15.64 21.91 8.20
N LEU A 600 -16.67 22.38 8.91
CA LEU A 600 -17.81 23.11 8.32
C LEU A 600 -17.38 24.40 7.64
N ARG A 601 -16.35 25.08 8.16
CA ARG A 601 -15.76 26.25 7.47
C ARG A 601 -15.15 25.85 6.12
N LYS A 602 -14.33 24.80 6.07
CA LYS A 602 -13.78 24.30 4.80
C LYS A 602 -14.88 23.82 3.85
N TRP A 603 -15.93 23.19 4.37
CA TRP A 603 -17.10 22.79 3.58
C TRP A 603 -17.77 23.99 2.90
N ARG A 604 -18.11 25.04 3.67
CA ARG A 604 -18.72 26.27 3.13
C ARG A 604 -17.84 26.95 2.08
N GLU A 605 -16.53 27.08 2.35
CA GLU A 605 -15.57 27.64 1.38
C GLU A 605 -15.43 26.79 0.11
N HIS A 606 -15.55 25.47 0.23
CA HIS A 606 -15.49 24.54 -0.89
C HIS A 606 -16.73 24.66 -1.79
N VAL A 607 -17.92 24.53 -1.21
CA VAL A 607 -19.19 24.59 -1.93
C VAL A 607 -19.39 25.95 -2.60
N SER A 608 -18.99 27.05 -1.94
CA SER A 608 -19.09 28.40 -2.53
C SER A 608 -18.07 28.66 -3.64
N GLY A 609 -17.15 27.73 -3.91
CA GLY A 609 -16.04 27.91 -4.86
C GLY A 609 -14.96 28.90 -4.40
N HIS A 610 -14.99 29.34 -3.13
CA HIS A 610 -14.01 30.31 -2.60
C HIS A 610 -12.61 29.69 -2.50
N ARG A 611 -12.52 28.43 -2.06
CA ARG A 611 -11.30 27.62 -2.02
C ARG A 611 -11.60 26.18 -2.40
N ASN A 612 -10.59 25.43 -2.87
CA ASN A 612 -10.73 23.98 -3.03
C ASN A 612 -10.18 23.26 -1.80
N TRP A 613 -11.02 22.42 -1.19
CA TRP A 613 -10.72 21.63 0.00
C TRP A 613 -11.11 20.16 -0.15
N ASP A 614 -11.37 19.73 -1.39
CA ASP A 614 -11.76 18.36 -1.77
C ASP A 614 -10.96 17.28 -1.03
N SER A 615 -9.64 17.26 -1.14
CA SER A 615 -8.82 16.20 -0.51
C SER A 615 -8.85 16.22 1.02
N HIS A 616 -9.10 17.38 1.64
CA HIS A 616 -9.20 17.50 3.10
C HIS A 616 -10.55 17.02 3.62
N LEU A 617 -11.61 17.39 2.90
CA LEU A 617 -12.98 17.01 3.22
C LEU A 617 -13.21 15.53 2.95
N TRP A 618 -12.59 14.98 1.91
CA TRP A 618 -12.64 13.56 1.59
C TRP A 618 -12.15 12.67 2.73
N GLY A 619 -11.06 13.04 3.41
CA GLY A 619 -10.61 12.33 4.62
C GLY A 619 -11.71 12.26 5.68
N VAL A 620 -12.37 13.39 5.99
CA VAL A 620 -13.47 13.42 6.97
C VAL A 620 -14.64 12.55 6.50
N LEU A 621 -15.02 12.65 5.22
CA LEU A 621 -16.14 11.90 4.65
C LEU A 621 -15.90 10.40 4.66
N MET A 622 -14.68 9.94 4.33
CA MET A 622 -14.31 8.52 4.40
C MET A 622 -14.32 7.99 5.84
N MET A 623 -13.88 8.78 6.82
CA MET A 623 -14.01 8.40 8.23
C MET A 623 -15.48 8.29 8.64
N GLN A 624 -16.32 9.27 8.30
CA GLN A 624 -17.76 9.23 8.63
C GLN A 624 -18.46 8.04 7.96
N ALA A 625 -18.18 7.77 6.69
CA ALA A 625 -18.71 6.60 5.98
C ALA A 625 -18.25 5.27 6.60
N TRP A 626 -16.99 5.20 7.04
CA TRP A 626 -16.47 4.02 7.75
C TRP A 626 -17.14 3.84 9.13
N LEU A 627 -17.36 4.91 9.88
CA LEU A 627 -18.11 4.85 11.14
C LEU A 627 -19.54 4.36 10.91
N ASP A 628 -20.23 4.84 9.87
CA ASP A 628 -21.58 4.36 9.52
C ASP A 628 -21.59 2.86 9.25
N ARG A 629 -20.58 2.35 8.55
CA ARG A 629 -20.47 0.93 8.21
C ARG A 629 -20.23 0.04 9.44
N TYR A 630 -19.39 0.48 10.39
CA TYR A 630 -18.87 -0.39 11.46
C TYR A 630 -19.38 -0.08 12.88
N ARG A 631 -19.96 1.10 13.15
CA ARG A 631 -20.59 1.41 14.45
C ARG A 631 -22.05 1.02 14.56
N SER A 632 -22.80 1.05 13.46
CA SER A 632 -24.27 0.92 13.49
C SER A 632 -24.78 -0.50 13.79
N GLY A 633 -23.92 -1.48 14.09
CA GLY A 633 -24.34 -2.85 14.42
C GLY A 633 -25.05 -3.59 13.28
N GLY A 634 -25.11 -3.00 12.08
CA GLY A 634 -25.81 -3.56 10.95
C GLY A 634 -25.02 -4.66 10.27
N GLU A 635 -25.44 -5.90 10.51
CA GLU A 635 -25.35 -6.99 9.54
C GLU A 635 -26.12 -6.60 8.26
N GLN A 636 -25.61 -5.66 7.48
CA GLN A 636 -25.94 -5.60 6.07
C GLN A 636 -24.75 -6.22 5.34
N GLY A 637 -24.83 -7.53 5.14
CA GLY A 637 -24.08 -8.22 4.11
C GLY A 637 -24.57 -7.70 2.76
N GLY A 638 -23.98 -6.60 2.31
CA GLY A 638 -24.10 -6.14 0.93
C GLY A 638 -23.33 -7.09 0.04
N THR A 639 -23.97 -8.17 -0.39
CA THR A 639 -23.57 -8.84 -1.62
C THR A 639 -23.70 -7.81 -2.75
N PHE A 640 -22.58 -7.25 -3.19
CA PHE A 640 -22.54 -6.54 -4.47
C PHE A 640 -22.93 -7.56 -5.54
N GLY A 641 -24.18 -7.49 -5.98
CA GLY A 641 -24.71 -8.35 -7.03
C GLY A 641 -23.88 -8.21 -8.28
N SER A 642 -23.42 -9.33 -8.80
CA SER A 642 -22.95 -9.46 -10.17
C SER A 642 -24.07 -9.02 -11.12
N ARG A 643 -23.91 -7.86 -11.74
CA ARG A 643 -24.43 -7.59 -13.07
C ARG A 643 -23.30 -7.09 -13.93
#